data_AF-A0A832NLA3-F1
#
_entry.id   AF-A0A832NLA3-F1
#
_cell.length_a   1.000
_cell.length_b   1.000
_cell.length_c   1.000
_cell.angle_alpha   90.00
_cell.angle_beta   90.00
_cell.angle_gamma   90.00
#
_symmetry.space_group_name_H-M   'P 1'
#
loop_
_entity.id
_entity.type
_entity.pdbx_description
1 polymer ?
#
loop_
_entity_poly.entity_id
_entity_poly.type
_entity_poly.pdbx_seq_one_letter_code
_entity_poly.pdbx_strand_id
1 'polypeptide(L)'
;MDEKDKDSMRQAVILAALMHDIGKFAQRAGEKLNEQEKNLAEICCPKDTNGYPTHLHAVLSGSFIEKMCKWGLAENIAYYHHYPKNYHQKILQLSDWLSCGERRDRAEGESTIDEIKKEPLISIFSQIKIDEKENKDYYCPVLSLSQDIDRLKPVSKKEEAISQNSDEQNSFEFQWKSFLNEAYLMKKDNPEFTILYSRLSFLLEKYTLFIPSSAYRDKPEISLYHHLKSTAAIATCIYDLHLKESEIDSMLNGIRNDYKGDEVSKERFLLVGGDISGIQDFIYSVTSSNALKGLRGRSFYLQLLSETVARYILDRFCLTQSNLLSCGGGHFSLLLPKTDDSDRILLELNSEVNEMMFRAHKGTLAIVLSSVGMSCKDFGREKYGSVLDKLGKKQLYEKRRKFKTLIIKNQKTQVFDPYEVGGEKKACEICGEELSEENRDKCSLCESFEELSAEIRRAKYIEIHKIEKTGRILEGIRRYSDIFEVLGYNYRFVSEYSGYPVSLVLNSVKFLSEDNLFAGFRMESFYSPEGTLEDIANSSDGIKKWGALRMDVDNLSTIFKEGLGGNTSISRINMLSYLLSFFFSVQIKKIAEEEGNRDKICVVYSGGDDLFILGSWSYLPYVAVSINDSFRDFVSQHPRITLSGGIYLAPDKKFPVYQAARESGEELKKAKKGIKNKITFFETPLLWEELKELSKIKDKIVGLIKPEKDDALDTKMPRALLTMLYSSWKDKLLIEQKKISMSRIWRLLYGLRRLVNRYLKDDESRMKLAQELRDDFIVNLELKQNLDIAVRWADYLTREEK
;
A
#
# COMPACT_ATOMS: atom_id res chain seq x y z
N MET A 1 -24.61 -34.00 14.08
CA MET A 1 -24.74 -32.71 13.38
C MET A 1 -24.66 -33.00 11.91
N ASP A 2 -25.75 -32.72 11.20
CA ASP A 2 -25.82 -32.82 9.74
C ASP A 2 -24.80 -31.84 9.11
N GLU A 3 -24.35 -32.08 7.87
CA GLU A 3 -23.35 -31.23 7.19
C GLU A 3 -23.76 -29.76 7.14
N LYS A 4 -25.08 -29.50 7.02
CA LYS A 4 -25.65 -28.15 7.04
C LYS A 4 -25.52 -27.44 8.40
N ASP A 5 -25.59 -28.19 9.49
CA ASP A 5 -25.42 -27.63 10.85
C ASP A 5 -23.95 -27.30 11.13
N LYS A 6 -23.02 -28.12 10.61
CA LYS A 6 -21.57 -27.89 10.73
C LYS A 6 -21.15 -26.60 10.02
N ASP A 7 -21.65 -26.37 8.82
CA ASP A 7 -21.35 -25.14 8.07
C ASP A 7 -21.91 -23.89 8.77
N SER A 8 -23.14 -23.98 9.31
CA SER A 8 -23.76 -22.87 10.06
C SER A 8 -22.98 -22.51 11.33
N MET A 9 -22.52 -23.50 12.11
CA MET A 9 -21.71 -23.25 13.31
C MET A 9 -20.33 -22.67 12.98
N ARG A 10 -19.68 -23.17 11.92
CA ARG A 10 -18.41 -22.63 11.45
C ARG A 10 -18.55 -21.15 11.08
N GLN A 11 -19.55 -20.81 10.27
CA GLN A 11 -19.89 -19.43 9.92
C GLN A 11 -20.15 -18.56 11.16
N ALA A 12 -20.83 -19.11 12.17
CA ALA A 12 -21.10 -18.41 13.42
C ALA A 12 -19.83 -18.09 14.22
N VAL A 13 -18.87 -19.02 14.34
CA VAL A 13 -17.58 -18.79 14.99
C VAL A 13 -16.79 -17.69 14.25
N ILE A 14 -16.78 -17.75 12.92
CA ILE A 14 -16.05 -16.78 12.08
C ILE A 14 -16.65 -15.37 12.20
N LEU A 15 -17.98 -15.26 12.18
CA LEU A 15 -18.68 -13.98 12.34
C LEU A 15 -18.52 -13.43 13.76
N ALA A 16 -18.67 -14.28 14.78
CA ALA A 16 -18.45 -13.89 16.17
C ALA A 16 -17.02 -13.36 16.35
N ALA A 17 -16.01 -14.02 15.78
CA ALA A 17 -14.63 -13.58 15.85
C ALA A 17 -14.39 -12.23 15.17
N LEU A 18 -15.00 -11.97 14.01
CA LEU A 18 -14.91 -10.68 13.32
C LEU A 18 -15.58 -9.54 14.10
N MET A 19 -16.56 -9.84 14.95
CA MET A 19 -17.42 -8.84 15.59
C MET A 19 -17.32 -8.77 17.12
N HIS A 20 -16.58 -9.67 17.78
CA HIS A 20 -16.60 -9.89 19.24
C HIS A 20 -16.30 -8.64 20.08
N ASP A 21 -15.59 -7.69 19.48
CA ASP A 21 -15.04 -6.50 20.13
C ASP A 21 -15.63 -5.19 19.58
N ILE A 22 -16.62 -5.26 18.68
CA ILE A 22 -17.25 -4.05 18.11
C ILE A 22 -17.92 -3.18 19.18
N GLY A 23 -18.37 -3.78 20.28
CA GLY A 23 -18.92 -3.10 21.44
C GLY A 23 -17.94 -2.18 22.14
N LYS A 24 -16.62 -2.31 21.89
CA LYS A 24 -15.62 -1.33 22.37
C LYS A 24 -15.75 0.01 21.64
N PHE A 25 -16.20 0.01 20.39
CA PHE A 25 -16.54 1.24 19.67
C PHE A 25 -17.80 1.87 20.27
N ALA A 26 -18.86 1.06 20.45
CA ALA A 26 -20.10 1.48 21.09
C ALA A 26 -19.88 2.09 22.49
N GLN A 27 -19.09 1.43 23.34
CA GLN A 27 -18.76 1.90 24.67
C GLN A 27 -18.03 3.26 24.64
N ARG A 28 -17.11 3.46 23.69
CA ARG A 28 -16.41 4.75 23.51
C ARG A 28 -17.33 5.85 23.02
N ALA A 29 -18.30 5.52 22.17
CA ALA A 29 -19.39 6.41 21.77
C ALA A 29 -20.42 6.67 22.89
N GLY A 30 -20.21 6.13 24.09
CA GLY A 30 -21.08 6.36 25.24
C GLY A 30 -22.39 5.57 25.25
N GLU A 31 -22.51 4.53 24.42
CA GLU A 31 -23.65 3.61 24.47
C GLU A 31 -23.77 2.93 25.84
N LYS A 32 -24.98 2.88 26.36
CA LYS A 32 -25.29 2.26 27.65
C LYS A 32 -26.07 0.97 27.43
N LEU A 33 -25.81 -0.02 28.29
CA LEU A 33 -26.61 -1.24 28.33
C LEU A 33 -28.06 -0.92 28.73
N ASN A 34 -29.02 -1.45 27.99
CA ASN A 34 -30.42 -1.48 28.41
C ASN A 34 -30.64 -2.53 29.52
N GLU A 35 -31.85 -2.60 30.10
CA GLU A 35 -32.13 -3.53 31.22
C GLU A 35 -31.92 -5.01 30.86
N GLN A 36 -32.25 -5.44 29.63
CA GLN A 36 -32.00 -6.82 29.19
C GLN A 36 -30.50 -7.10 29.07
N GLU A 37 -29.76 -6.16 28.50
CA GLU A 37 -28.31 -6.23 28.34
C GLU A 37 -27.58 -6.22 29.70
N LYS A 38 -28.07 -5.47 30.69
CA LYS A 38 -27.55 -5.52 32.07
C LYS A 38 -27.75 -6.89 32.71
N ASN A 39 -28.93 -7.48 32.55
CA ASN A 39 -29.21 -8.83 33.05
C ASN A 39 -28.34 -9.88 32.35
N LEU A 40 -28.08 -9.73 31.05
CA LEU A 40 -27.14 -10.59 30.33
C LEU A 40 -25.71 -10.44 30.86
N ALA A 41 -25.26 -9.21 31.13
CA ALA A 41 -23.92 -8.95 31.66
C ALA A 41 -23.68 -9.70 33.00
N GLU A 42 -24.67 -9.79 33.88
CA GLU A 42 -24.58 -10.55 35.13
C GLU A 42 -24.28 -12.05 34.94
N ILE A 43 -24.61 -12.60 33.77
CA ILE A 43 -24.52 -14.04 33.46
C ILE A 43 -23.27 -14.34 32.61
N CYS A 44 -23.01 -13.53 31.58
CA CYS A 44 -22.01 -13.83 30.56
C CYS A 44 -20.68 -13.11 30.74
N CYS A 45 -20.60 -12.09 31.61
CA CYS A 45 -19.35 -11.37 31.86
C CYS A 45 -18.63 -11.85 33.12
N PRO A 46 -17.28 -11.78 33.15
CA PRO A 46 -16.52 -11.92 34.40
C PRO A 46 -16.89 -10.82 35.40
N LYS A 47 -16.77 -11.09 36.70
CA LYS A 47 -17.04 -10.12 37.77
C LYS A 47 -15.75 -9.61 38.41
N ASP A 48 -15.74 -8.35 38.82
CA ASP A 48 -14.64 -7.76 39.60
C ASP A 48 -14.65 -8.22 41.07
N THR A 49 -13.73 -7.70 41.88
CA THR A 49 -13.63 -8.02 43.32
C THR A 49 -14.86 -7.60 44.12
N ASN A 50 -15.65 -6.64 43.62
CA ASN A 50 -16.87 -6.15 44.25
C ASN A 50 -18.13 -6.87 43.72
N GLY A 51 -17.97 -7.84 42.82
CA GLY A 51 -19.06 -8.61 42.25
C GLY A 51 -19.77 -7.94 41.07
N TYR A 52 -19.24 -6.83 40.54
CA TYR A 52 -19.83 -6.14 39.38
C TYR A 52 -19.34 -6.74 38.06
N PRO A 53 -20.23 -6.90 37.06
CA PRO A 53 -19.82 -7.35 35.73
C PRO A 53 -18.80 -6.41 35.07
N THR A 54 -17.77 -7.01 34.48
CA THR A 54 -16.70 -6.34 33.72
C THR A 54 -16.83 -6.65 32.22
N HIS A 55 -15.98 -6.07 31.38
CA HIS A 55 -15.96 -6.40 29.93
C HIS A 55 -17.32 -6.24 29.23
N LEU A 56 -18.09 -5.22 29.63
CA LEU A 56 -19.47 -4.97 29.16
C LEU A 56 -19.59 -4.83 27.63
N HIS A 57 -18.48 -4.50 26.95
CA HIS A 57 -18.42 -4.47 25.48
C HIS A 57 -18.79 -5.82 24.84
N ALA A 58 -18.60 -6.95 25.53
CA ALA A 58 -19.00 -8.27 25.01
C ALA A 58 -20.52 -8.34 24.80
N VAL A 59 -21.30 -7.77 25.73
CA VAL A 59 -22.76 -7.68 25.61
C VAL A 59 -23.17 -6.76 24.47
N LEU A 60 -22.57 -5.57 24.38
CA LEU A 60 -22.83 -4.65 23.26
C LEU A 60 -22.52 -5.29 21.90
N SER A 61 -21.45 -6.09 21.82
CA SER A 61 -21.06 -6.79 20.59
C SER A 61 -22.05 -7.88 20.20
N GLY A 62 -22.42 -8.76 21.13
CA GLY A 62 -23.40 -9.80 20.85
C GLY A 62 -24.78 -9.22 20.49
N SER A 63 -25.22 -8.17 21.19
CA SER A 63 -26.48 -7.48 20.87
C SER A 63 -26.42 -6.74 19.52
N PHE A 64 -25.25 -6.27 19.09
CA PHE A 64 -25.09 -5.77 17.71
C PHE A 64 -25.26 -6.90 16.69
N ILE A 65 -24.65 -8.06 16.90
CA ILE A 65 -24.76 -9.23 16.01
C ILE A 65 -26.21 -9.68 15.90
N GLU A 66 -26.90 -9.81 17.04
CA GLU A 66 -28.33 -10.17 17.12
C GLU A 66 -29.19 -9.19 16.30
N LYS A 67 -29.02 -7.88 16.57
CA LYS A 67 -29.84 -6.83 15.97
C LYS A 67 -29.54 -6.61 14.49
N MET A 68 -28.29 -6.69 14.06
CA MET A 68 -27.85 -6.28 12.72
C MET A 68 -27.56 -7.44 11.77
N CYS A 69 -27.01 -8.54 12.26
CA CYS A 69 -26.56 -9.67 11.43
C CYS A 69 -27.56 -10.83 11.40
N LYS A 70 -28.44 -10.96 12.41
CA LYS A 70 -29.45 -12.05 12.55
C LYS A 70 -28.86 -13.47 12.47
N TRP A 71 -27.65 -13.67 13.01
CA TRP A 71 -26.96 -14.96 13.00
C TRP A 71 -26.88 -15.52 14.43
N GLY A 72 -28.01 -16.06 14.92
CA GLY A 72 -28.26 -16.32 16.35
C GLY A 72 -27.24 -17.20 17.11
N LEU A 73 -26.42 -17.98 16.40
CA LEU A 73 -25.32 -18.73 17.02
C LEU A 73 -24.11 -17.84 17.32
N ALA A 74 -23.87 -16.81 16.52
CA ALA A 74 -22.69 -15.94 16.62
C ALA A 74 -22.78 -14.97 17.81
N GLU A 75 -23.97 -14.45 18.11
CA GLU A 75 -24.19 -13.54 19.27
C GLU A 75 -23.84 -14.25 20.59
N ASN A 76 -24.24 -15.51 20.75
CA ASN A 76 -23.93 -16.30 21.93
C ASN A 76 -22.43 -16.54 22.09
N ILE A 77 -21.72 -16.79 20.99
CA ILE A 77 -20.26 -16.95 21.03
C ILE A 77 -19.60 -15.63 21.44
N ALA A 78 -20.08 -14.49 20.91
CA ALA A 78 -19.56 -13.17 21.24
C ALA A 78 -19.85 -12.75 22.70
N TYR A 79 -21.02 -13.06 23.26
CA TYR A 79 -21.35 -12.71 24.66
C TYR A 79 -20.36 -13.29 25.67
N TYR A 80 -19.90 -14.52 25.44
CA TYR A 80 -19.12 -15.28 26.42
C TYR A 80 -17.61 -15.32 26.11
N HIS A 81 -17.08 -14.50 25.21
CA HIS A 81 -15.66 -14.62 24.80
C HIS A 81 -14.65 -14.31 25.93
N HIS A 82 -15.04 -13.51 26.94
CA HIS A 82 -14.23 -13.31 28.16
C HIS A 82 -14.50 -14.36 29.25
N TYR A 83 -15.61 -15.10 29.16
CA TYR A 83 -16.04 -16.09 30.15
C TYR A 83 -16.64 -17.34 29.49
N PRO A 84 -15.84 -18.10 28.71
CA PRO A 84 -16.36 -19.15 27.86
C PRO A 84 -16.87 -20.35 28.67
N LYS A 85 -17.99 -20.91 28.22
CA LYS A 85 -18.69 -22.06 28.80
C LYS A 85 -18.66 -23.30 27.93
N ASN A 86 -18.35 -23.15 26.64
CA ASN A 86 -18.31 -24.25 25.68
C ASN A 86 -17.12 -24.13 24.73
N TYR A 87 -16.93 -25.19 23.95
CA TYR A 87 -15.88 -25.32 22.95
C TYR A 87 -15.76 -24.12 21.98
N HIS A 88 -16.86 -23.65 21.39
CA HIS A 88 -16.83 -22.57 20.39
C HIS A 88 -16.47 -21.21 21.00
N GLN A 89 -16.94 -20.93 22.21
CA GLN A 89 -16.57 -19.73 22.97
C GLN A 89 -15.09 -19.78 23.38
N LYS A 90 -14.56 -20.96 23.73
CA LYS A 90 -13.13 -21.15 24.02
C LYS A 90 -12.26 -20.92 22.79
N ILE A 91 -12.70 -21.33 21.59
CA ILE A 91 -12.00 -21.01 20.33
C ILE A 91 -11.87 -19.50 20.17
N LEU A 92 -12.96 -18.76 20.37
CA LEU A 92 -12.93 -17.30 20.24
C LEU A 92 -11.99 -16.66 21.27
N GLN A 93 -12.07 -17.07 22.55
CA GLN A 93 -11.17 -16.58 23.60
C GLN A 93 -9.69 -16.83 23.25
N LEU A 94 -9.37 -18.06 22.82
CA LEU A 94 -8.01 -18.42 22.43
C LEU A 94 -7.51 -17.56 21.26
N SER A 95 -8.38 -17.31 20.29
CA SER A 95 -8.06 -16.52 19.08
C SER A 95 -7.82 -15.05 19.39
N ASP A 96 -8.63 -14.45 20.27
CA ASP A 96 -8.44 -13.09 20.78
C ASP A 96 -7.07 -12.94 21.46
N TRP A 97 -6.72 -13.89 22.34
CA TRP A 97 -5.44 -13.85 23.04
C TRP A 97 -4.24 -14.00 22.10
N LEU A 98 -4.32 -14.86 21.09
CA LEU A 98 -3.26 -15.03 20.08
C LEU A 98 -3.14 -13.81 19.16
N SER A 99 -4.25 -13.16 18.80
CA SER A 99 -4.24 -11.90 18.05
C SER A 99 -3.56 -10.75 18.82
N CYS A 100 -3.57 -10.84 20.16
CA CYS A 100 -3.12 -9.82 21.09
C CYS A 100 -1.87 -10.18 21.92
N GLY A 101 -1.10 -11.19 21.53
CA GLY A 101 0.01 -11.77 22.32
C GLY A 101 1.14 -10.81 22.74
N GLU A 102 1.08 -9.52 22.38
CA GLU A 102 2.13 -8.51 22.56
C GLU A 102 1.78 -7.29 23.40
N ARG A 103 0.53 -7.18 23.88
CA ARG A 103 0.04 -6.01 24.62
C ARG A 103 1.03 -5.53 25.70
N ARG A 104 1.41 -4.24 25.64
CA ARG A 104 2.36 -3.58 26.56
C ARG A 104 1.62 -2.99 27.74
N ASP A 105 1.96 -3.39 28.96
CA ASP A 105 1.39 -2.79 30.15
C ASP A 105 1.71 -1.28 30.23
N ARG A 106 0.68 -0.46 30.43
CA ARG A 106 0.73 0.96 30.77
C ARG A 106 1.25 1.04 32.22
N ALA A 107 1.94 2.13 32.56
CA ALA A 107 2.31 2.39 33.96
C ALA A 107 1.06 2.32 34.86
N GLU A 108 1.18 1.71 36.04
CA GLU A 108 0.07 1.37 36.92
C GLU A 108 -0.87 2.56 37.20
N GLY A 109 -2.12 2.42 36.77
CA GLY A 109 -3.24 3.32 37.04
C GLY A 109 -4.52 2.73 36.42
N GLU A 110 -5.59 2.61 37.20
CA GLU A 110 -6.89 2.18 36.68
C GLU A 110 -7.49 3.31 35.84
N SER A 111 -7.42 3.20 34.50
CA SER A 111 -8.08 4.19 33.65
C SER A 111 -9.60 4.10 33.77
N THR A 112 -10.25 5.22 34.05
CA THR A 112 -11.72 5.30 34.08
C THR A 112 -12.33 5.20 32.68
N ILE A 113 -13.62 4.85 32.56
CA ILE A 113 -14.33 4.84 31.26
C ILE A 113 -14.23 6.22 30.56
N ASP A 114 -14.26 7.30 31.32
CA ASP A 114 -14.14 8.67 30.82
C ASP A 114 -12.72 9.00 30.30
N GLU A 115 -11.68 8.31 30.77
CA GLU A 115 -10.33 8.40 30.20
C GLU A 115 -10.21 7.61 28.89
N ILE A 116 -10.85 6.45 28.79
CA ILE A 116 -10.83 5.61 27.58
C ILE A 116 -11.48 6.33 26.39
N LYS A 117 -12.55 7.11 26.64
CA LYS A 117 -13.23 7.92 25.62
C LYS A 117 -12.36 9.04 25.06
N LYS A 118 -11.27 9.39 25.73
CA LYS A 118 -10.36 10.47 25.33
C LYS A 118 -9.07 9.95 24.70
N GLU A 119 -8.94 8.64 24.53
CA GLU A 119 -7.72 8.02 24.07
C GLU A 119 -7.81 7.64 22.57
N PRO A 120 -7.21 8.43 21.66
CA PRO A 120 -7.13 8.08 20.24
C PRO A 120 -6.09 6.98 20.00
N LEU A 121 -6.15 6.37 18.82
CA LEU A 121 -5.13 5.43 18.35
C LEU A 121 -3.79 6.16 18.16
N ILE A 122 -2.71 5.59 18.68
CA ILE A 122 -1.34 6.07 18.42
C ILE A 122 -0.90 5.58 17.04
N SER A 123 -0.32 6.48 16.25
CA SER A 123 0.26 6.18 14.94
C SER A 123 1.34 5.11 15.07
N ILE A 124 1.16 3.99 14.36
CA ILE A 124 2.16 2.91 14.32
C ILE A 124 3.52 3.40 13.82
N PHE A 125 3.56 4.44 12.97
CA PHE A 125 4.79 5.03 12.47
C PHE A 125 5.60 5.74 13.56
N SER A 126 4.93 6.39 14.50
CA SER A 126 5.59 7.02 15.66
C SER A 126 6.19 6.01 16.63
N GLN A 127 5.70 4.76 16.60
CA GLN A 127 6.15 3.68 17.48
C GLN A 127 7.33 2.88 16.92
N ILE A 128 7.75 3.17 15.68
CA ILE A 128 8.93 2.54 15.10
C ILE A 128 10.17 3.07 15.83
N LYS A 129 11.01 2.16 16.32
CA LYS A 129 12.26 2.46 17.01
C LYS A 129 13.42 1.96 16.15
N ILE A 130 14.12 2.89 15.51
CA ILE A 130 15.34 2.63 14.75
C ILE A 130 16.44 3.46 15.43
N ASP A 131 17.49 2.79 15.92
CA ASP A 131 18.64 3.38 16.64
C ASP A 131 18.32 3.99 18.04
N GLU A 132 17.41 3.37 18.80
CA GLU A 132 17.17 3.60 20.25
C GLU A 132 16.75 5.01 20.71
N LYS A 133 16.46 5.96 19.82
CA LYS A 133 15.88 7.26 20.22
C LYS A 133 14.36 7.15 20.43
N GLU A 134 13.87 7.68 21.54
CA GLU A 134 12.43 7.85 21.75
C GLU A 134 11.88 8.88 20.76
N ASN A 135 10.87 8.47 19.99
CA ASN A 135 10.10 9.36 19.15
C ASN A 135 8.90 9.89 19.93
N LYS A 136 8.46 11.10 19.61
CA LYS A 136 7.20 11.64 20.13
C LYS A 136 6.03 10.84 19.56
N ASP A 137 5.04 10.54 20.41
CA ASP A 137 3.81 9.91 19.98
C ASP A 137 3.02 10.87 19.07
N TYR A 138 2.48 10.33 17.98
CA TYR A 138 1.49 10.99 17.14
C TYR A 138 0.20 10.19 17.20
N TYR A 139 -0.94 10.85 17.01
CA TYR A 139 -2.26 10.27 17.18
C TYR A 139 -3.02 10.28 15.87
N CYS A 140 -3.63 9.15 15.52
CA CYS A 140 -4.50 9.03 14.36
C CYS A 140 -5.84 9.74 14.66
N PRO A 141 -6.34 10.61 13.74
CA PRO A 141 -7.66 11.20 13.89
C PRO A 141 -8.76 10.15 13.94
N VAL A 142 -9.76 10.33 14.82
CA VAL A 142 -10.92 9.44 14.95
C VAL A 142 -11.89 9.71 13.78
N LEU A 143 -11.50 9.26 12.59
CA LEU A 143 -12.25 9.43 11.35
C LEU A 143 -12.42 8.11 10.64
N SER A 144 -13.52 7.99 9.90
CA SER A 144 -13.67 6.91 8.93
C SER A 144 -12.71 7.12 7.75
N LEU A 145 -12.33 6.00 7.14
CA LEU A 145 -11.54 5.97 5.92
C LEU A 145 -12.20 6.82 4.83
N SER A 146 -11.40 7.58 4.10
CA SER A 146 -11.85 8.41 2.99
C SER A 146 -10.74 8.54 1.94
N GLN A 147 -11.08 9.06 0.76
CA GLN A 147 -10.09 9.37 -0.27
C GLN A 147 -9.24 10.61 0.05
N ASP A 148 -9.60 11.36 1.09
CA ASP A 148 -8.86 12.55 1.49
C ASP A 148 -7.85 12.23 2.59
N ILE A 149 -6.66 11.78 2.17
CA ILE A 149 -5.57 11.40 3.08
C ILE A 149 -5.14 12.55 3.99
N ASP A 150 -5.26 13.80 3.57
CA ASP A 150 -4.82 14.94 4.39
C ASP A 150 -5.57 15.00 5.72
N ARG A 151 -6.82 14.55 5.75
CA ARG A 151 -7.63 14.47 6.98
C ARG A 151 -7.27 13.29 7.87
N LEU A 152 -6.59 12.29 7.33
CA LEU A 152 -6.22 11.04 8.01
C LEU A 152 -4.79 11.06 8.56
N LYS A 153 -4.03 12.13 8.28
CA LYS A 153 -2.65 12.30 8.74
C LYS A 153 -2.60 12.35 10.28
N PRO A 154 -1.65 11.63 10.91
CA PRO A 154 -1.47 11.70 12.36
C PRO A 154 -1.12 13.10 12.85
N VAL A 155 -1.63 13.47 14.01
CA VAL A 155 -1.42 14.78 14.66
C VAL A 155 -0.63 14.66 15.96
N SER A 156 0.00 15.75 16.39
CA SER A 156 0.91 15.74 17.54
C SER A 156 0.22 15.83 18.91
N LYS A 157 -1.07 16.21 18.94
CA LYS A 157 -1.86 16.41 20.16
C LYS A 157 -3.12 15.56 20.12
N LYS A 158 -3.57 15.06 21.28
CA LYS A 158 -4.76 14.22 21.37
C LYS A 158 -6.03 15.00 21.04
N GLU A 159 -6.11 16.25 21.48
CA GLU A 159 -7.28 17.13 21.30
C GLU A 159 -7.55 17.47 19.83
N GLU A 160 -6.52 17.37 18.98
CA GLU A 160 -6.66 17.53 17.53
C GLU A 160 -7.16 16.22 16.87
N ALA A 161 -6.81 15.07 17.44
CA ALA A 161 -7.17 13.75 16.91
C ALA A 161 -8.62 13.36 17.26
N ILE A 162 -9.10 13.76 18.43
CA ILE A 162 -10.42 13.40 18.94
C ILE A 162 -11.16 14.60 19.51
N SER A 163 -12.38 14.81 19.04
CA SER A 163 -13.33 15.75 19.62
C SER A 163 -14.24 15.07 20.64
N GLN A 164 -14.59 15.82 21.69
CA GLN A 164 -15.61 15.42 22.67
C GLN A 164 -16.99 16.00 22.33
N ASN A 165 -17.09 16.82 21.28
CA ASN A 165 -18.34 17.33 20.75
C ASN A 165 -18.96 16.28 19.81
N SER A 166 -20.13 15.75 20.16
CA SER A 166 -20.77 14.66 19.41
C SER A 166 -21.20 15.02 17.99
N ASP A 167 -21.25 16.31 17.66
CA ASP A 167 -21.61 16.80 16.33
C ASP A 167 -20.38 16.92 15.41
N GLU A 168 -19.18 16.87 15.99
CA GLU A 168 -17.93 16.92 15.22
C GLU A 168 -17.57 15.54 14.66
N GLN A 169 -17.10 15.53 13.42
CA GLN A 169 -16.83 14.29 12.69
C GLN A 169 -15.74 13.45 13.36
N ASN A 170 -14.78 14.07 14.06
CA ASN A 170 -13.71 13.39 14.77
C ASN A 170 -14.08 12.97 16.21
N SER A 171 -15.38 12.78 16.51
CA SER A 171 -15.87 12.18 17.76
C SER A 171 -16.24 10.70 17.58
N PHE A 172 -16.10 9.90 18.66
CA PHE A 172 -16.54 8.50 18.62
C PHE A 172 -18.06 8.39 18.40
N GLU A 173 -18.85 9.29 19.00
CA GLU A 173 -20.30 9.37 18.86
C GLU A 173 -20.73 9.56 17.41
N PHE A 174 -20.14 10.52 16.69
CA PHE A 174 -20.47 10.78 15.30
C PHE A 174 -20.12 9.59 14.39
N GLN A 175 -18.92 9.03 14.57
CA GLN A 175 -18.47 7.88 13.79
C GLN A 175 -19.32 6.64 14.07
N TRP A 176 -19.73 6.41 15.32
CA TRP A 176 -20.57 5.27 15.69
C TRP A 176 -21.97 5.38 15.10
N LYS A 177 -22.61 6.56 15.17
CA LYS A 177 -23.89 6.82 14.51
C LYS A 177 -23.80 6.56 12.99
N SER A 178 -22.73 7.03 12.37
CA SER A 178 -22.48 6.82 10.94
C SER A 178 -22.31 5.34 10.59
N PHE A 179 -21.55 4.60 11.41
CA PHE A 179 -21.39 3.15 11.29
C PHE A 179 -22.73 2.42 11.42
N LEU A 180 -23.56 2.76 12.41
CA LEU A 180 -24.89 2.15 12.60
C LEU A 180 -25.83 2.40 11.42
N ASN A 181 -25.80 3.61 10.84
CA ASN A 181 -26.62 3.94 9.67
C ASN A 181 -26.27 3.05 8.47
N GLU A 182 -24.98 2.89 8.15
CA GLU A 182 -24.55 2.00 7.06
C GLU A 182 -24.77 0.52 7.40
N ALA A 183 -24.58 0.12 8.66
CA ALA A 183 -24.88 -1.24 9.13
C ALA A 183 -26.35 -1.61 8.93
N TYR A 184 -27.27 -0.67 9.17
CA TYR A 184 -28.70 -0.87 9.01
C TYR A 184 -29.10 -1.16 7.56
N LEU A 185 -28.40 -0.59 6.58
CA LEU A 185 -28.65 -0.85 5.16
C LEU A 185 -28.44 -2.32 4.80
N MET A 186 -27.40 -2.96 5.36
CA MET A 186 -27.12 -4.38 5.13
C MET A 186 -28.17 -5.30 5.76
N LYS A 187 -28.70 -4.92 6.93
CA LYS A 187 -29.74 -5.68 7.63
C LYS A 187 -31.02 -5.81 6.79
N LYS A 188 -31.37 -4.78 6.01
CA LYS A 188 -32.55 -4.76 5.15
C LYS A 188 -32.47 -5.78 4.00
N ASP A 189 -31.26 -6.00 3.49
CA ASP A 189 -30.98 -6.86 2.33
C ASP A 189 -30.88 -8.35 2.69
N ASN A 190 -30.56 -8.68 3.95
CA ASN A 190 -30.42 -10.06 4.45
C ASN A 190 -29.59 -10.99 3.52
N PRO A 191 -28.34 -10.62 3.19
CA PRO A 191 -27.53 -11.34 2.22
C PRO A 191 -27.02 -12.68 2.76
N GLU A 192 -26.59 -13.57 1.85
CA GLU A 192 -25.86 -14.79 2.21
C GLU A 192 -24.56 -14.48 2.98
N PHE A 193 -24.08 -15.47 3.74
CA PHE A 193 -22.93 -15.32 4.66
C PHE A 193 -21.71 -14.67 3.98
N THR A 194 -21.32 -15.13 2.80
CA THR A 194 -20.13 -14.61 2.09
C THR A 194 -20.23 -13.11 1.79
N ILE A 195 -21.41 -12.65 1.36
CA ILE A 195 -21.66 -11.24 1.05
C ILE A 195 -21.77 -10.43 2.34
N LEU A 196 -22.50 -10.95 3.35
CA LEU A 196 -22.59 -10.33 4.68
C LEU A 196 -21.20 -10.10 5.28
N TYR A 197 -20.37 -11.15 5.28
CA TYR A 197 -19.02 -11.14 5.80
C TYR A 197 -18.13 -10.16 5.04
N SER A 198 -18.23 -10.14 3.71
CA SER A 198 -17.51 -9.18 2.88
C SER A 198 -17.84 -7.74 3.29
N ARG A 199 -19.14 -7.41 3.31
CA ARG A 199 -19.60 -6.05 3.62
C ARG A 199 -19.25 -5.63 5.05
N LEU A 200 -19.40 -6.52 6.03
CA LEU A 200 -18.99 -6.28 7.42
C LEU A 200 -17.49 -6.01 7.52
N SER A 201 -16.66 -6.81 6.84
CA SER A 201 -15.21 -6.61 6.85
C SER A 201 -14.83 -5.22 6.30
N PHE A 202 -15.41 -4.80 5.17
CA PHE A 202 -15.15 -3.48 4.59
C PHE A 202 -15.76 -2.33 5.41
N LEU A 203 -16.90 -2.57 6.09
CA LEU A 203 -17.46 -1.59 7.02
C LEU A 203 -16.56 -1.39 8.24
N LEU A 204 -16.03 -2.49 8.79
CA LEU A 204 -15.04 -2.44 9.87
C LEU A 204 -13.76 -1.76 9.40
N GLU A 205 -13.26 -2.07 8.19
CA GLU A 205 -12.11 -1.39 7.60
C GLU A 205 -12.34 0.13 7.52
N LYS A 206 -13.52 0.54 7.07
CA LYS A 206 -13.88 1.95 6.93
C LYS A 206 -13.95 2.67 8.28
N TYR A 207 -14.62 2.11 9.29
CA TYR A 207 -14.91 2.84 10.52
C TYR A 207 -13.98 2.54 11.69
N THR A 208 -13.28 1.40 11.69
CA THR A 208 -12.51 0.93 12.84
C THR A 208 -11.00 0.87 12.59
N LEU A 209 -10.53 1.38 11.44
CA LEU A 209 -9.10 1.49 11.12
C LEU A 209 -8.35 2.45 12.05
N PHE A 210 -8.96 3.56 12.46
CA PHE A 210 -8.35 4.54 13.37
C PHE A 210 -8.95 4.51 14.79
N ILE A 211 -9.63 3.42 15.14
CA ILE A 211 -10.16 3.18 16.48
C ILE A 211 -9.23 2.20 17.21
N PRO A 212 -8.81 2.48 18.46
CA PRO A 212 -7.94 1.57 19.19
C PRO A 212 -8.67 0.29 19.66
N SER A 213 -8.01 -0.86 19.50
CA SER A 213 -8.51 -2.17 19.98
C SER A 213 -8.50 -2.31 21.51
N SER A 214 -7.54 -1.66 22.19
CA SER A 214 -7.43 -1.57 23.65
C SER A 214 -6.87 -0.20 24.02
N ALA A 215 -7.31 0.36 25.15
CA ALA A 215 -6.82 1.63 25.69
C ALA A 215 -6.82 1.64 27.24
N TYR A 216 -7.01 0.47 27.87
CA TYR A 216 -7.22 0.35 29.31
C TYR A 216 -5.90 0.13 30.05
N ARG A 217 -5.28 -1.03 29.80
CA ARG A 217 -3.96 -1.39 30.33
C ARG A 217 -2.86 -1.30 29.29
N ASP A 218 -3.21 -1.08 28.02
CA ASP A 218 -2.25 -1.15 26.93
C ASP A 218 -2.07 0.21 26.26
N LYS A 219 -0.87 0.45 25.72
CA LYS A 219 -0.70 1.52 24.75
C LYS A 219 -1.60 1.27 23.52
N PRO A 220 -2.45 2.23 23.11
CA PRO A 220 -3.42 2.07 22.02
C PRO A 220 -2.75 2.12 20.64
N GLU A 221 -1.95 1.10 20.31
CA GLU A 221 -1.10 1.08 19.10
C GLU A 221 -1.66 0.17 17.98
N ILE A 222 -2.70 -0.62 18.27
CA ILE A 222 -3.31 -1.58 17.34
C ILE A 222 -4.74 -1.16 17.03
N SER A 223 -5.06 -1.00 15.75
CA SER A 223 -6.42 -0.69 15.35
C SER A 223 -7.39 -1.84 15.57
N LEU A 224 -8.64 -1.49 15.87
CA LEU A 224 -9.72 -2.43 16.08
C LEU A 224 -9.95 -3.28 14.83
N TYR A 225 -9.88 -2.71 13.62
CA TYR A 225 -9.98 -3.48 12.37
C TYR A 225 -8.95 -4.61 12.28
N HIS A 226 -7.66 -4.33 12.48
CA HIS A 226 -6.61 -5.34 12.32
C HIS A 226 -6.67 -6.41 13.41
N HIS A 227 -7.09 -6.03 14.62
CA HIS A 227 -7.35 -6.97 15.69
C HIS A 227 -8.50 -7.92 15.35
N LEU A 228 -9.67 -7.39 14.97
CA LEU A 228 -10.83 -8.19 14.58
C LEU A 228 -10.54 -9.12 13.40
N LYS A 229 -9.87 -8.59 12.36
CA LYS A 229 -9.48 -9.37 11.17
C LYS A 229 -8.57 -10.54 11.53
N SER A 230 -7.52 -10.30 12.31
CA SER A 230 -6.59 -11.36 12.70
C SER A 230 -7.21 -12.37 13.66
N THR A 231 -8.05 -11.93 14.60
CA THR A 231 -8.83 -12.83 15.48
C THR A 231 -9.74 -13.75 14.66
N ALA A 232 -10.43 -13.22 13.64
CA ALA A 232 -11.25 -14.03 12.74
C ALA A 232 -10.42 -15.04 11.93
N ALA A 233 -9.25 -14.65 11.43
CA ALA A 233 -8.34 -15.56 10.72
C ALA A 233 -7.88 -16.73 11.60
N ILE A 234 -7.46 -16.42 12.84
CA ILE A 234 -7.00 -17.41 13.81
C ILE A 234 -8.16 -18.33 14.24
N ALA A 235 -9.34 -17.78 14.54
CA ALA A 235 -10.51 -18.56 14.94
C ALA A 235 -10.94 -19.55 13.86
N THR A 236 -10.91 -19.11 12.60
CA THR A 236 -11.18 -19.99 11.45
C THR A 236 -10.19 -21.15 11.41
N CYS A 237 -8.89 -20.86 11.56
CA CYS A 237 -7.86 -21.90 11.57
C CYS A 237 -8.06 -22.90 12.72
N ILE A 238 -8.31 -22.41 13.94
CA ILE A 238 -8.48 -23.28 15.11
C ILE A 238 -9.71 -24.17 14.97
N TYR A 239 -10.81 -23.64 14.44
CA TYR A 239 -12.03 -24.41 14.20
C TYR A 239 -11.80 -25.56 13.21
N ASP A 240 -11.08 -25.27 12.12
CA ASP A 240 -10.81 -26.23 11.03
C ASP A 240 -9.79 -27.31 11.41
N LEU A 241 -9.06 -27.15 12.50
CA LEU A 241 -8.19 -28.19 13.05
C LEU A 241 -8.95 -29.30 13.79
N HIS A 242 -10.23 -29.08 14.12
CA HIS A 242 -11.09 -30.04 14.83
C HIS A 242 -10.46 -30.60 16.13
N LEU A 243 -9.78 -29.71 16.88
CA LEU A 243 -9.12 -30.06 18.13
C LEU A 243 -10.11 -30.51 19.20
N LYS A 244 -9.68 -31.37 20.11
CA LYS A 244 -10.45 -31.70 21.31
C LYS A 244 -10.50 -30.49 22.25
N GLU A 245 -11.58 -30.35 23.01
CA GLU A 245 -11.72 -29.25 23.98
C GLU A 245 -10.59 -29.24 25.01
N SER A 246 -10.09 -30.41 25.43
CA SER A 246 -8.94 -30.55 26.33
C SER A 246 -7.64 -29.97 25.74
N GLU A 247 -7.45 -30.03 24.42
CA GLU A 247 -6.29 -29.42 23.75
C GLU A 247 -6.42 -27.89 23.76
N ILE A 248 -7.63 -27.35 23.55
CA ILE A 248 -7.91 -25.92 23.65
C ILE A 248 -7.66 -25.42 25.08
N ASP A 249 -8.14 -26.14 26.09
CA ASP A 249 -7.92 -25.80 27.50
C ASP A 249 -6.43 -25.81 27.84
N SER A 250 -5.68 -26.79 27.33
CA SER A 250 -4.22 -26.86 27.50
C SER A 250 -3.52 -25.66 26.83
N MET A 251 -3.95 -25.24 25.64
CA MET A 251 -3.40 -24.05 24.98
C MET A 251 -3.73 -22.76 25.74
N LEU A 252 -4.96 -22.58 26.20
CA LEU A 252 -5.37 -21.43 27.02
C LEU A 252 -4.54 -21.35 28.31
N ASN A 253 -4.37 -22.47 29.00
CA ASN A 253 -3.53 -22.54 30.19
C ASN A 253 -2.05 -22.28 29.87
N GLY A 254 -1.56 -22.75 28.73
CA GLY A 254 -0.19 -22.53 28.30
C GLY A 254 0.09 -21.05 28.01
N ILE A 255 -0.82 -20.35 27.34
CA ILE A 255 -0.72 -18.91 27.07
C ILE A 255 -0.73 -18.11 28.37
N ARG A 256 -1.64 -18.43 29.31
CA ARG A 256 -1.66 -17.81 30.64
C ARG A 256 -0.35 -17.98 31.41
N ASN A 257 0.35 -19.08 31.17
CA ASN A 257 1.64 -19.40 31.78
C ASN A 257 2.83 -19.02 30.89
N ASP A 258 2.76 -17.88 30.18
CA ASP A 258 3.82 -17.35 29.32
C ASP A 258 4.23 -18.33 28.21
N TYR A 259 3.23 -18.84 27.49
CA TYR A 259 3.37 -19.80 26.40
C TYR A 259 4.15 -21.07 26.79
N LYS A 260 4.01 -21.56 28.02
CA LYS A 260 4.60 -22.84 28.48
C LYS A 260 3.69 -24.03 28.20
N GLY A 261 4.28 -25.19 27.93
CA GLY A 261 3.57 -26.45 27.68
C GLY A 261 3.69 -26.97 26.25
N ASP A 262 3.28 -28.23 26.06
CA ASP A 262 3.47 -28.95 24.80
C ASP A 262 2.49 -28.49 23.73
N GLU A 263 1.21 -28.30 24.06
CA GLU A 263 0.18 -27.91 23.07
C GLU A 263 0.47 -26.56 22.41
N VAL A 264 0.95 -25.57 23.18
CA VAL A 264 1.33 -24.25 22.63
C VAL A 264 2.58 -24.28 21.76
N SER A 265 3.35 -25.38 21.79
CA SER A 265 4.57 -25.59 21.01
C SER A 265 4.33 -26.36 19.71
N LYS A 266 3.17 -27.01 19.56
CA LYS A 266 2.82 -27.74 18.34
C LYS A 266 2.54 -26.77 17.21
N GLU A 267 3.06 -27.07 16.03
CA GLU A 267 2.72 -26.31 14.82
C GLU A 267 1.27 -26.63 14.43
N ARG A 268 0.38 -25.66 14.61
CA ARG A 268 -1.07 -25.77 14.33
C ARG A 268 -1.49 -24.87 13.17
N PHE A 269 -0.63 -23.95 12.74
CA PHE A 269 -0.90 -22.99 11.69
C PHE A 269 0.18 -23.05 10.60
N LEU A 270 -0.17 -22.59 9.41
CA LEU A 270 0.75 -22.38 8.30
C LEU A 270 0.70 -20.91 7.90
N LEU A 271 1.86 -20.26 7.88
CA LEU A 271 2.02 -18.97 7.22
C LEU A 271 2.47 -19.23 5.79
N VAL A 272 1.62 -18.90 4.83
CA VAL A 272 1.88 -19.10 3.40
C VAL A 272 2.16 -17.75 2.75
N GLY A 273 3.28 -17.65 2.05
CA GLY A 273 3.67 -16.46 1.29
C GLY A 273 3.71 -16.75 -0.20
N GLY A 274 3.12 -15.87 -1.00
CA GLY A 274 3.24 -15.84 -2.45
C GLY A 274 4.02 -14.62 -2.93
N ASP A 275 4.75 -14.79 -4.03
CA ASP A 275 5.67 -13.77 -4.56
C ASP A 275 5.79 -13.90 -6.08
N ILE A 276 5.39 -12.86 -6.80
CA ILE A 276 5.53 -12.81 -8.25
C ILE A 276 6.96 -12.38 -8.59
N SER A 277 7.69 -13.27 -9.25
CA SER A 277 9.02 -12.99 -9.78
C SER A 277 8.95 -12.56 -11.24
N GLY A 278 9.71 -11.53 -11.61
CA GLY A 278 9.78 -10.99 -12.98
C GLY A 278 8.93 -9.73 -13.23
N ILE A 279 8.34 -9.13 -12.18
CA ILE A 279 7.46 -7.95 -12.28
C ILE A 279 8.10 -6.82 -13.07
N GLN A 280 9.34 -6.43 -12.72
CA GLN A 280 9.99 -5.29 -13.36
C GLN A 280 10.25 -5.55 -14.84
N ASP A 281 10.79 -6.72 -15.19
CA ASP A 281 11.04 -7.09 -16.59
C ASP A 281 9.73 -7.16 -17.38
N PHE A 282 8.66 -7.69 -16.79
CA PHE A 282 7.35 -7.78 -17.42
C PHE A 282 6.69 -6.42 -17.66
N ILE A 283 6.70 -5.53 -16.66
CA ILE A 283 6.15 -4.18 -16.82
C ILE A 283 7.00 -3.39 -17.81
N TYR A 284 8.33 -3.39 -17.64
CA TYR A 284 9.18 -2.43 -18.34
C TYR A 284 9.60 -2.85 -19.73
N SER A 285 9.53 -4.12 -20.14
CA SER A 285 10.01 -4.64 -21.44
C SER A 285 9.39 -4.05 -22.72
N VAL A 286 8.57 -2.99 -22.64
CA VAL A 286 7.88 -2.45 -23.81
C VAL A 286 8.79 -1.59 -24.70
N THR A 287 8.86 -1.95 -25.98
CA THR A 287 9.79 -1.37 -26.97
C THR A 287 9.24 -0.20 -27.80
N SER A 288 7.92 0.04 -27.85
CA SER A 288 7.32 1.04 -28.75
C SER A 288 6.77 2.31 -28.06
N SER A 289 6.60 3.39 -28.81
CA SER A 289 6.05 4.68 -28.31
C SER A 289 4.56 4.63 -27.95
N ASN A 290 3.81 3.63 -28.45
CA ASN A 290 2.40 3.39 -28.11
C ASN A 290 2.20 2.58 -26.82
N ALA A 291 3.30 2.23 -26.12
CA ALA A 291 3.35 1.39 -24.92
C ALA A 291 2.52 1.83 -23.72
N LEU A 292 2.27 3.13 -23.57
CA LEU A 292 1.49 3.69 -22.44
C LEU A 292 0.14 3.02 -22.26
N LYS A 293 -0.47 2.56 -23.36
CA LYS A 293 -1.76 1.87 -23.34
C LYS A 293 -1.67 0.50 -22.66
N GLY A 294 -0.59 -0.26 -22.86
CA GLY A 294 -0.45 -1.60 -22.28
C GLY A 294 0.18 -1.63 -20.88
N LEU A 295 1.03 -0.65 -20.55
CA LEU A 295 1.80 -0.61 -19.29
C LEU A 295 0.92 -0.67 -18.04
N ARG A 296 -0.17 0.11 -18.03
CA ARG A 296 -1.11 0.15 -16.89
C ARG A 296 -1.90 -1.14 -16.77
N GLY A 297 -2.35 -1.69 -17.89
CA GLY A 297 -3.03 -2.98 -17.92
C GLY A 297 -2.14 -4.12 -17.39
N ARG A 298 -0.85 -4.12 -17.75
CA ARG A 298 0.14 -5.06 -17.18
C ARG A 298 0.32 -4.91 -15.68
N SER A 299 0.45 -3.68 -15.19
CA SER A 299 0.59 -3.39 -13.76
C SER A 299 -0.64 -3.87 -12.97
N PHE A 300 -1.84 -3.51 -13.43
CA PHE A 300 -3.08 -3.94 -12.78
C PHE A 300 -3.31 -5.45 -12.88
N TYR A 301 -2.96 -6.06 -14.01
CA TYR A 301 -2.96 -7.52 -14.17
C TYR A 301 -2.14 -8.20 -13.07
N LEU A 302 -0.95 -7.69 -12.71
CA LEU A 302 -0.13 -8.28 -11.66
C LEU A 302 -0.76 -8.15 -10.26
N GLN A 303 -1.44 -7.04 -9.98
CA GLN A 303 -2.19 -6.86 -8.74
C GLN A 303 -3.34 -7.87 -8.66
N LEU A 304 -4.17 -7.95 -9.73
CA LEU A 304 -5.25 -8.94 -9.82
C LEU A 304 -4.73 -10.36 -9.75
N LEU A 305 -3.59 -10.68 -10.37
CA LEU A 305 -2.98 -12.01 -10.33
C LEU A 305 -2.62 -12.42 -8.91
N SER A 306 -1.99 -11.52 -8.14
CA SER A 306 -1.64 -11.77 -6.73
C SER A 306 -2.90 -12.08 -5.91
N GLU A 307 -3.94 -11.28 -6.10
CA GLU A 307 -5.19 -11.42 -5.37
C GLU A 307 -5.99 -12.65 -5.79
N THR A 308 -6.05 -12.95 -7.08
CA THR A 308 -6.77 -14.11 -7.60
C THR A 308 -6.13 -15.39 -7.11
N VAL A 309 -4.80 -15.46 -7.09
CA VAL A 309 -4.08 -16.63 -6.55
C VAL A 309 -4.28 -16.74 -5.04
N ALA A 310 -4.23 -15.64 -4.30
CA ALA A 310 -4.53 -15.64 -2.87
C ALA A 310 -5.97 -16.12 -2.60
N ARG A 311 -6.96 -15.59 -3.33
CA ARG A 311 -8.37 -16.01 -3.25
C ARG A 311 -8.55 -17.48 -3.62
N TYR A 312 -7.84 -17.94 -4.65
CA TYR A 312 -7.85 -19.33 -5.06
C TYR A 312 -7.33 -20.26 -3.95
N ILE A 313 -6.26 -19.86 -3.25
CA ILE A 313 -5.76 -20.61 -2.08
C ILE A 313 -6.80 -20.58 -0.95
N LEU A 314 -7.41 -19.43 -0.65
CA LEU A 314 -8.45 -19.33 0.37
C LEU A 314 -9.65 -20.24 0.07
N ASP A 315 -10.13 -20.26 -1.17
CA ASP A 315 -11.23 -21.11 -1.61
C ASP A 315 -10.91 -22.61 -1.42
N ARG A 316 -9.67 -23.03 -1.74
CA ARG A 316 -9.21 -24.42 -1.56
C ARG A 316 -9.15 -24.87 -0.10
N PHE A 317 -9.04 -23.92 0.84
CA PHE A 317 -9.11 -24.16 2.28
C PHE A 317 -10.47 -23.73 2.88
N CYS A 318 -11.44 -23.30 2.06
CA CYS A 318 -12.74 -22.78 2.48
C CYS A 318 -12.64 -21.61 3.49
N LEU A 319 -11.62 -20.76 3.37
CA LEU A 319 -11.33 -19.65 4.29
C LEU A 319 -11.93 -18.33 3.79
N THR A 320 -12.05 -17.36 4.71
CA THR A 320 -12.53 -16.02 4.38
C THR A 320 -11.38 -15.07 4.08
N GLN A 321 -11.70 -13.87 3.60
CA GLN A 321 -10.71 -12.81 3.32
C GLN A 321 -9.92 -12.35 4.56
N SER A 322 -10.36 -12.67 5.78
CA SER A 322 -9.59 -12.36 6.99
C SER A 322 -8.27 -13.13 7.06
N ASN A 323 -8.24 -14.33 6.46
CA ASN A 323 -7.03 -15.14 6.36
C ASN A 323 -6.00 -14.57 5.36
N LEU A 324 -6.37 -13.58 4.54
CA LEU A 324 -5.44 -12.78 3.74
C LEU A 324 -4.87 -11.64 4.60
N LEU A 325 -3.68 -11.88 5.16
CA LEU A 325 -3.03 -10.94 6.08
C LEU A 325 -2.52 -9.70 5.35
N SER A 326 -1.84 -9.89 4.22
CA SER A 326 -1.33 -8.81 3.36
C SER A 326 -1.37 -9.22 1.89
N CYS A 327 -1.57 -8.26 0.99
CA CYS A 327 -1.51 -8.43 -0.47
C CYS A 327 -1.14 -7.10 -1.12
N GLY A 328 -0.01 -7.02 -1.81
CA GLY A 328 0.48 -5.79 -2.45
C GLY A 328 1.86 -5.99 -3.08
N GLY A 329 2.18 -5.20 -4.10
CA GLY A 329 3.51 -5.23 -4.75
C GLY A 329 3.90 -6.57 -5.38
N GLY A 330 2.92 -7.43 -5.72
CA GLY A 330 3.19 -8.79 -6.20
C GLY A 330 3.48 -9.81 -5.09
N HIS A 331 3.32 -9.43 -3.83
CA HIS A 331 3.48 -10.29 -2.67
C HIS A 331 2.15 -10.47 -1.93
N PHE A 332 1.93 -11.63 -1.35
CA PHE A 332 0.82 -11.85 -0.43
C PHE A 332 1.20 -12.81 0.68
N SER A 333 0.52 -12.71 1.83
CA SER A 333 0.68 -13.64 2.95
C SER A 333 -0.67 -14.07 3.51
N LEU A 334 -0.81 -15.37 3.76
CA LEU A 334 -2.01 -16.04 4.23
C LEU A 334 -1.75 -16.79 5.55
N LEU A 335 -2.72 -16.80 6.45
CA LEU A 335 -2.73 -17.69 7.62
C LEU A 335 -3.70 -18.84 7.36
N LEU A 336 -3.21 -20.07 7.32
CA LEU A 336 -3.99 -21.28 7.07
C LEU A 336 -3.92 -22.24 8.27
N PRO A 337 -4.91 -23.11 8.48
CA PRO A 337 -4.79 -24.22 9.43
C PRO A 337 -3.75 -25.24 8.95
N LYS A 338 -3.01 -25.86 9.87
CA LYS A 338 -2.12 -26.99 9.58
C LYS A 338 -2.83 -28.32 9.84
N THR A 339 -3.66 -28.74 8.89
CA THR A 339 -4.32 -30.07 8.87
C THR A 339 -3.43 -31.13 8.22
N ASP A 340 -3.76 -32.40 8.39
CA ASP A 340 -3.03 -33.52 7.77
C ASP A 340 -2.97 -33.43 6.22
N ASP A 341 -4.00 -32.85 5.60
CA ASP A 341 -4.09 -32.64 4.16
C ASP A 341 -3.39 -31.37 3.65
N SER A 342 -3.00 -30.45 4.54
CA SER A 342 -2.57 -29.10 4.16
C SER A 342 -1.36 -29.11 3.22
N ASP A 343 -0.35 -29.94 3.50
CA ASP A 343 0.85 -30.03 2.67
C ASP A 343 0.53 -30.59 1.28
N ARG A 344 -0.38 -31.56 1.19
CA ARG A 344 -0.86 -32.12 -0.09
C ARG A 344 -1.59 -31.06 -0.91
N ILE A 345 -2.53 -30.33 -0.30
CA ILE A 345 -3.29 -29.26 -0.96
C ILE A 345 -2.34 -28.16 -1.47
N LEU A 346 -1.34 -27.76 -0.68
CA LEU A 346 -0.34 -26.76 -1.08
C LEU A 346 0.55 -27.24 -2.25
N LEU A 347 0.92 -28.52 -2.28
CA LEU A 347 1.67 -29.10 -3.39
C LEU A 347 0.87 -29.13 -4.69
N GLU A 348 -0.41 -29.48 -4.62
CA GLU A 348 -1.36 -29.43 -5.75
C GLU A 348 -1.52 -28.00 -6.27
N LEU A 349 -1.81 -27.06 -5.37
CA LEU A 349 -1.90 -25.62 -5.66
C LEU A 349 -0.65 -25.10 -6.37
N ASN A 350 0.53 -25.41 -5.85
CA ASN A 350 1.80 -24.99 -6.45
C ASN A 350 2.00 -25.61 -7.85
N SER A 351 1.58 -26.85 -8.05
CA SER A 351 1.62 -27.48 -9.38
C SER A 351 0.70 -26.77 -10.37
N GLU A 352 -0.55 -26.50 -10.00
CA GLU A 352 -1.54 -25.86 -10.86
C GLU A 352 -1.14 -24.42 -11.20
N VAL A 353 -0.71 -23.65 -10.21
CA VAL A 353 -0.24 -22.27 -10.40
C VAL A 353 1.00 -22.23 -11.29
N ASN A 354 1.97 -23.11 -11.08
CA ASN A 354 3.16 -23.17 -11.94
C ASN A 354 2.80 -23.54 -13.38
N GLU A 355 1.89 -24.49 -13.59
CA GLU A 355 1.45 -24.89 -14.93
C GLU A 355 0.79 -23.73 -15.66
N MET A 356 -0.17 -23.07 -15.02
CA MET A 356 -0.87 -21.91 -15.55
C MET A 356 0.10 -20.77 -15.88
N MET A 357 1.00 -20.42 -14.95
CA MET A 357 1.99 -19.35 -15.16
C MET A 357 2.98 -19.68 -16.28
N PHE A 358 3.42 -20.93 -16.37
CA PHE A 358 4.35 -21.37 -17.38
C PHE A 358 3.71 -21.32 -18.78
N ARG A 359 2.48 -21.81 -18.93
CA ARG A 359 1.75 -21.74 -20.20
C ARG A 359 1.45 -20.30 -20.63
N ALA A 360 1.17 -19.41 -19.67
CA ALA A 360 0.85 -18.02 -19.94
C ALA A 360 2.07 -17.15 -20.29
N HIS A 361 3.20 -17.34 -19.59
CA HIS A 361 4.32 -16.38 -19.60
C HIS A 361 5.67 -16.99 -19.96
N LYS A 362 5.74 -18.31 -20.21
CA LYS A 362 6.96 -19.05 -20.61
C LYS A 362 8.18 -18.75 -19.73
N GLY A 363 7.96 -18.50 -18.44
CA GLY A 363 9.01 -18.23 -17.46
C GLY A 363 9.38 -16.75 -17.26
N THR A 364 8.85 -15.83 -18.06
CA THR A 364 9.02 -14.37 -17.85
C THR A 364 8.44 -13.95 -16.50
N LEU A 365 7.28 -14.51 -16.14
CA LEU A 365 6.68 -14.41 -14.83
C LEU A 365 6.58 -15.79 -14.18
N ALA A 366 6.75 -15.83 -12.86
CA ALA A 366 6.53 -17.01 -12.05
C ALA A 366 5.96 -16.60 -10.69
N ILE A 367 5.10 -17.44 -10.11
CA ILE A 367 4.60 -17.25 -8.75
C ILE A 367 5.31 -18.25 -7.85
N VAL A 368 5.99 -17.75 -6.83
CA VAL A 368 6.71 -18.57 -5.86
C VAL A 368 5.87 -18.66 -4.59
N LEU A 369 5.32 -19.85 -4.35
CA LEU A 369 4.60 -20.18 -3.12
C LEU A 369 5.55 -20.83 -2.11
N SER A 370 5.45 -20.43 -0.85
CA SER A 370 6.21 -21.01 0.26
C SER A 370 5.37 -21.02 1.53
N SER A 371 5.59 -22.00 2.40
CA SER A 371 4.87 -22.12 3.68
C SER A 371 5.83 -22.38 4.83
N VAL A 372 5.53 -21.86 6.02
CA VAL A 372 6.23 -22.20 7.27
C VAL A 372 5.22 -22.56 8.35
N GLY A 373 5.55 -23.57 9.16
CA GLY A 373 4.75 -23.95 10.32
C GLY A 373 4.83 -22.90 11.43
N MET A 374 3.71 -22.74 12.13
CA MET A 374 3.54 -21.82 13.25
C MET A 374 2.81 -22.50 14.40
N SER A 375 3.27 -22.24 15.61
CA SER A 375 2.68 -22.65 16.88
C SER A 375 2.06 -21.46 17.61
N CYS A 376 1.34 -21.70 18.71
CA CYS A 376 0.82 -20.61 19.55
C CYS A 376 1.96 -19.72 20.09
N LYS A 377 3.12 -20.31 20.40
CA LYS A 377 4.31 -19.57 20.83
C LYS A 377 4.75 -18.50 19.84
N ASP A 378 4.54 -18.71 18.55
CA ASP A 378 4.99 -17.79 17.50
C ASP A 378 4.13 -16.52 17.39
N PHE A 379 2.95 -16.51 18.03
CA PHE A 379 2.13 -15.30 18.22
C PHE A 379 2.54 -14.47 19.46
N GLY A 380 3.34 -15.05 20.34
CA GLY A 380 3.85 -14.37 21.53
C GLY A 380 4.89 -13.30 21.22
N ARG A 381 5.19 -12.47 22.23
CA ARG A 381 6.14 -11.34 22.16
C ARG A 381 7.44 -11.71 21.42
N GLU A 382 7.82 -10.84 20.49
CA GLU A 382 9.08 -10.85 19.73
C GLU A 382 9.29 -12.04 18.77
N LYS A 383 8.29 -12.91 18.57
CA LYS A 383 8.47 -14.16 17.80
C LYS A 383 7.94 -14.13 16.39
N TYR A 384 6.87 -13.38 16.11
CA TYR A 384 6.26 -13.38 14.77
C TYR A 384 7.19 -12.79 13.69
N GLY A 385 7.99 -11.76 14.02
CA GLY A 385 9.03 -11.25 13.13
C GLY A 385 10.05 -12.33 12.68
N SER A 386 10.38 -13.26 13.57
CA SER A 386 11.25 -14.39 13.24
C SER A 386 10.61 -15.39 12.27
N VAL A 387 9.28 -15.58 12.35
CA VAL A 387 8.54 -16.42 11.41
C VAL A 387 8.53 -15.81 10.02
N LEU A 388 8.35 -14.48 9.92
CA LEU A 388 8.42 -13.77 8.65
C LEU A 388 9.81 -13.89 8.01
N ASP A 389 10.89 -13.81 8.82
CA ASP A 389 12.24 -14.01 8.31
C ASP A 389 12.47 -15.45 7.83
N LYS A 390 11.95 -16.46 8.54
CA LYS A 390 11.96 -17.86 8.08
C LYS A 390 11.22 -18.02 6.75
N LEU A 391 10.04 -17.42 6.62
CA LEU A 391 9.25 -17.45 5.39
C LEU A 391 10.01 -16.79 4.24
N GLY A 392 10.56 -15.59 4.45
CA GLY A 392 11.33 -14.86 3.43
C GLY A 392 12.57 -15.63 2.98
N LYS A 393 13.30 -16.27 3.90
CA LYS A 393 14.43 -17.17 3.57
C LYS A 393 13.99 -18.35 2.71
N LYS A 394 12.85 -18.98 3.04
CA LYS A 394 12.29 -20.08 2.26
C LYS A 394 11.86 -19.61 0.86
N GLN A 395 11.21 -18.46 0.75
CA GLN A 395 10.84 -17.86 -0.54
C GLN A 395 12.08 -17.57 -1.41
N LEU A 396 13.15 -17.01 -0.85
CA LEU A 396 14.40 -16.79 -1.58
C LEU A 396 15.03 -18.08 -2.11
N TYR A 397 14.90 -19.17 -1.36
CA TYR A 397 15.36 -20.49 -1.79
C TYR A 397 14.50 -21.05 -2.94
N GLU A 398 13.18 -20.98 -2.83
CA GLU A 398 12.25 -21.45 -3.86
C GLU A 398 12.32 -20.59 -5.14
N LYS A 399 12.63 -19.29 -5.03
CA LYS A 399 12.92 -18.40 -6.18
C LYS A 399 14.05 -18.88 -7.08
N ARG A 400 14.99 -19.68 -6.55
CA ARG A 400 16.09 -20.27 -7.33
C ARG A 400 15.69 -21.57 -8.03
N ARG A 401 14.47 -22.04 -7.83
CA ARG A 401 13.94 -23.33 -8.30
C ARG A 401 12.53 -23.21 -8.89
N LYS A 402 12.28 -22.11 -9.61
CA LYS A 402 11.00 -21.86 -10.30
C LYS A 402 10.62 -23.06 -11.17
N PHE A 403 9.32 -23.36 -11.22
CA PHE A 403 8.76 -24.45 -12.02
C PHE A 403 9.29 -25.86 -11.68
N LYS A 404 9.92 -26.05 -10.51
CA LYS A 404 10.42 -27.36 -10.05
C LYS A 404 9.35 -28.46 -10.15
N THR A 405 8.09 -28.15 -9.80
CA THR A 405 6.99 -29.12 -9.86
C THR A 405 6.72 -29.61 -11.29
N LEU A 406 6.79 -28.73 -12.28
CA LEU A 406 6.63 -29.09 -13.70
C LEU A 406 7.80 -29.92 -14.21
N ILE A 407 9.03 -29.52 -13.85
CA ILE A 407 10.25 -30.24 -14.25
C ILE A 407 10.24 -31.69 -13.74
N ILE A 408 9.75 -31.89 -12.51
CA ILE A 408 9.64 -33.22 -11.89
C ILE A 408 8.49 -34.03 -12.50
N LYS A 409 7.30 -33.45 -12.70
CA LYS A 409 6.12 -34.16 -13.21
C LYS A 409 6.22 -34.55 -14.69
N ASN A 410 6.72 -33.67 -15.56
CA ASN A 410 6.56 -33.80 -17.02
C ASN A 410 7.84 -34.24 -17.76
N GLN A 411 8.77 -34.94 -17.08
CA GLN A 411 10.03 -35.44 -17.67
C GLN A 411 10.84 -34.39 -18.47
N LYS A 412 11.29 -33.29 -17.86
CA LYS A 412 12.25 -32.28 -18.39
C LYS A 412 11.89 -31.53 -19.71
N THR A 413 11.23 -32.14 -20.69
CA THR A 413 11.15 -31.61 -22.08
C THR A 413 10.33 -30.32 -22.14
N GLN A 414 9.11 -30.29 -21.59
CA GLN A 414 8.22 -29.13 -21.70
C GLN A 414 8.73 -27.80 -21.13
N VAL A 415 9.76 -27.77 -20.27
CA VAL A 415 10.33 -26.52 -19.70
C VAL A 415 11.62 -26.12 -20.41
N PHE A 416 12.34 -27.05 -21.00
CA PHE A 416 13.61 -26.81 -21.68
C PHE A 416 13.53 -26.96 -23.21
N ASP A 417 12.35 -27.23 -23.76
CA ASP A 417 12.12 -27.35 -25.20
C ASP A 417 12.16 -25.96 -25.88
N PRO A 418 12.57 -25.89 -27.16
CA PRO A 418 12.39 -24.67 -27.95
C PRO A 418 10.89 -24.45 -28.24
N TYR A 419 10.34 -23.33 -27.78
CA TYR A 419 8.92 -22.96 -28.01
C TYR A 419 8.71 -22.15 -29.29
N GLU A 420 9.77 -21.52 -29.76
CA GLU A 420 9.77 -20.64 -30.92
C GLU A 420 10.39 -21.38 -32.11
N VAL A 421 9.87 -21.11 -33.30
CA VAL A 421 10.31 -21.72 -34.55
C VAL A 421 11.70 -21.19 -34.95
N GLY A 422 12.00 -19.94 -34.61
CA GLY A 422 13.19 -19.20 -34.98
C GLY A 422 13.14 -18.63 -36.41
N GLY A 423 14.22 -17.98 -36.82
CA GLY A 423 14.42 -17.47 -38.19
C GLY A 423 13.90 -16.04 -38.39
N GLU A 424 13.24 -15.80 -39.53
CA GLU A 424 12.72 -14.48 -39.93
C GLU A 424 11.28 -14.22 -39.48
N LYS A 425 10.73 -15.09 -38.62
CA LYS A 425 9.39 -14.89 -38.10
C LYS A 425 9.27 -13.57 -37.36
N LYS A 426 8.17 -12.87 -37.62
CA LYS A 426 7.87 -11.61 -36.94
C LYS A 426 7.59 -11.86 -35.47
N ALA A 427 8.24 -11.08 -34.62
CA ALA A 427 8.03 -11.08 -33.18
C ALA A 427 7.08 -9.95 -32.76
N CYS A 428 6.37 -10.16 -31.66
CA CYS A 428 5.54 -9.16 -31.02
C CYS A 428 6.38 -7.93 -30.62
N GLU A 429 5.97 -6.74 -31.05
CA GLU A 429 6.64 -5.46 -30.75
C GLU A 429 6.60 -5.04 -29.27
N ILE A 430 6.02 -5.85 -28.38
CA ILE A 430 5.84 -5.52 -26.95
C ILE A 430 6.50 -6.55 -26.04
N CYS A 431 6.36 -7.85 -26.32
CA CYS A 431 6.96 -8.92 -25.50
C CYS A 431 8.06 -9.72 -26.20
N GLY A 432 8.24 -9.54 -27.52
CA GLY A 432 9.24 -10.27 -28.31
C GLY A 432 8.84 -11.71 -28.69
N GLU A 433 7.64 -12.17 -28.33
CA GLU A 433 7.18 -13.53 -28.66
C GLU A 433 6.83 -13.66 -30.15
N GLU A 434 7.17 -14.79 -30.77
CA GLU A 434 6.81 -15.08 -32.17
C GLU A 434 5.31 -15.01 -32.44
N LEU A 435 4.94 -14.31 -33.51
CA LEU A 435 3.55 -14.18 -33.94
C LEU A 435 3.14 -15.38 -34.81
N SER A 436 1.91 -15.84 -34.64
CA SER A 436 1.31 -16.86 -35.50
C SER A 436 0.90 -16.31 -36.87
N GLU A 437 0.65 -15.00 -36.98
CA GLU A 437 0.22 -14.31 -38.19
C GLU A 437 1.20 -13.17 -38.50
N GLU A 438 1.75 -13.15 -39.73
CA GLU A 438 2.74 -12.13 -40.16
C GLU A 438 2.17 -10.70 -40.24
N ASN A 439 0.85 -10.58 -40.40
CA ASN A 439 0.15 -9.29 -40.55
C ASN A 439 -0.11 -8.57 -39.21
N ARG A 440 0.22 -9.18 -38.06
CA ARG A 440 0.07 -8.52 -36.75
C ARG A 440 1.37 -7.91 -36.29
N ASP A 441 1.26 -6.90 -35.43
CA ASP A 441 2.41 -6.29 -34.74
C ASP A 441 2.50 -6.76 -33.27
N LYS A 442 1.41 -7.30 -32.72
CA LYS A 442 1.27 -7.66 -31.30
C LYS A 442 0.67 -9.06 -31.15
N CYS A 443 1.07 -9.76 -30.08
CA CYS A 443 0.43 -11.01 -29.69
C CYS A 443 -0.89 -10.74 -28.93
N SER A 444 -1.81 -11.72 -28.95
CA SER A 444 -3.13 -11.59 -28.32
C SER A 444 -3.07 -11.27 -26.82
N LEU A 445 -2.05 -11.76 -26.12
CA LEU A 445 -1.89 -11.49 -24.70
C LEU A 445 -1.55 -10.01 -24.45
N CYS A 446 -0.64 -9.45 -25.26
CA CYS A 446 -0.29 -8.03 -25.16
C CYS A 446 -1.45 -7.11 -25.57
N GLU A 447 -2.22 -7.49 -26.61
CA GLU A 447 -3.45 -6.78 -26.99
C GLU A 447 -4.45 -6.77 -25.82
N SER A 448 -4.61 -7.90 -25.13
CA SER A 448 -5.54 -7.99 -23.99
C SER A 448 -5.17 -7.08 -22.80
N PHE A 449 -3.88 -6.76 -22.60
CA PHE A 449 -3.49 -5.77 -21.58
C PHE A 449 -3.84 -4.32 -21.98
N GLU A 450 -3.82 -4.00 -23.27
CA GLU A 450 -4.26 -2.68 -23.75
C GLU A 450 -5.76 -2.51 -23.57
N GLU A 451 -6.54 -3.56 -23.87
CA GLU A 451 -7.98 -3.62 -23.60
C GLU A 451 -8.27 -3.43 -22.11
N LEU A 452 -7.59 -4.21 -21.24
CA LEU A 452 -7.72 -4.09 -19.79
C LEU A 452 -7.44 -2.65 -19.31
N SER A 453 -6.38 -2.01 -19.84
CA SER A 453 -6.10 -0.62 -19.50
C SER A 453 -7.19 0.36 -19.94
N ALA A 454 -7.87 0.11 -21.06
CA ALA A 454 -8.97 0.93 -21.53
C ALA A 454 -10.23 0.73 -20.70
N GLU A 455 -10.51 -0.51 -20.29
CA GLU A 455 -11.63 -0.88 -19.43
C GLU A 455 -11.51 -0.24 -18.04
N ILE A 456 -10.37 -0.39 -17.36
CA ILE A 456 -10.15 0.17 -16.01
C ILE A 456 -10.29 1.69 -16.00
N ARG A 457 -9.86 2.37 -17.08
CA ARG A 457 -9.96 3.83 -17.17
C ARG A 457 -11.41 4.32 -17.03
N ARG A 458 -12.38 3.56 -17.54
CA ARG A 458 -13.80 3.93 -17.55
C ARG A 458 -14.59 3.29 -16.41
N ALA A 459 -14.02 2.28 -15.77
CA ALA A 459 -14.69 1.51 -14.75
C ALA A 459 -14.91 2.33 -13.47
N LYS A 460 -16.12 2.21 -12.93
CA LYS A 460 -16.47 2.66 -11.58
C LYS A 460 -16.63 1.48 -10.62
N TYR A 461 -16.82 0.28 -11.17
CA TYR A 461 -17.06 -0.94 -10.42
C TYR A 461 -16.26 -2.12 -11.00
N ILE A 462 -15.91 -3.07 -10.13
CA ILE A 462 -15.38 -4.39 -10.52
C ILE A 462 -16.38 -5.45 -10.08
N GLU A 463 -16.81 -6.30 -11.01
CA GLU A 463 -17.59 -7.49 -10.71
C GLU A 463 -16.67 -8.71 -10.67
N ILE A 464 -16.79 -9.53 -9.63
CA ILE A 464 -15.98 -10.74 -9.45
C ILE A 464 -16.87 -11.98 -9.56
N HIS A 465 -16.83 -12.62 -10.72
CA HIS A 465 -17.64 -13.80 -11.02
C HIS A 465 -16.86 -15.07 -10.69
N LYS A 466 -17.44 -15.96 -9.87
CA LYS A 466 -16.95 -17.34 -9.75
C LYS A 466 -17.49 -18.18 -10.89
N ILE A 467 -16.63 -18.92 -11.57
CA ILE A 467 -16.99 -19.77 -12.70
C ILE A 467 -16.52 -21.21 -12.49
N GLU A 468 -17.22 -22.17 -13.10
CA GLU A 468 -16.78 -23.56 -13.08
C GLU A 468 -15.51 -23.74 -13.91
N LYS A 469 -14.57 -24.49 -13.36
CA LYS A 469 -13.32 -24.82 -14.05
C LYS A 469 -13.61 -25.76 -15.21
N THR A 470 -13.43 -25.28 -16.44
CA THR A 470 -13.42 -26.17 -17.61
C THR A 470 -11.98 -26.56 -17.93
N GLY A 471 -11.69 -27.87 -17.99
CA GLY A 471 -10.34 -28.38 -18.27
C GLY A 471 -9.76 -27.97 -19.64
N ARG A 472 -10.59 -27.41 -20.54
CA ARG A 472 -10.22 -26.96 -21.90
C ARG A 472 -9.37 -25.68 -21.92
N ILE A 473 -9.42 -24.84 -20.88
CA ILE A 473 -8.79 -23.51 -20.89
C ILE A 473 -7.25 -23.60 -20.82
N LEU A 474 -6.72 -24.69 -20.24
CA LEU A 474 -5.27 -24.87 -20.11
C LEU A 474 -4.55 -24.97 -21.46
N GLU A 475 -5.20 -25.41 -22.54
CA GLU A 475 -4.56 -25.59 -23.86
C GLU A 475 -4.37 -24.29 -24.67
N GLY A 476 -4.94 -23.16 -24.24
CA GLY A 476 -5.04 -21.97 -25.09
C GLY A 476 -5.08 -20.63 -24.37
N ILE A 477 -4.25 -20.43 -23.33
CA ILE A 477 -4.11 -19.11 -22.69
C ILE A 477 -3.62 -18.10 -23.72
N ARG A 478 -4.49 -17.15 -24.10
CA ARG A 478 -4.21 -16.11 -25.11
C ARG A 478 -4.52 -14.72 -24.61
N ARG A 479 -5.32 -14.58 -23.56
CA ARG A 479 -5.73 -13.31 -22.94
C ARG A 479 -5.43 -13.34 -21.44
N TYR A 480 -5.35 -12.17 -20.82
CA TYR A 480 -5.19 -12.09 -19.36
C TYR A 480 -6.37 -12.74 -18.61
N SER A 481 -7.59 -12.68 -19.17
CA SER A 481 -8.80 -13.24 -18.55
C SER A 481 -8.69 -14.75 -18.41
N ASP A 482 -8.17 -15.45 -19.41
CA ASP A 482 -8.05 -16.91 -19.45
C ASP A 482 -7.27 -17.43 -18.23
N ILE A 483 -6.27 -16.67 -17.77
CA ILE A 483 -5.44 -16.96 -16.60
C ILE A 483 -6.28 -17.01 -15.32
N PHE A 484 -7.20 -16.05 -15.16
CA PHE A 484 -8.11 -16.01 -14.03
C PHE A 484 -9.19 -17.08 -14.14
N GLU A 485 -9.64 -17.38 -15.35
CA GLU A 485 -10.65 -18.41 -15.59
C GLU A 485 -10.14 -19.81 -15.26
N VAL A 486 -8.85 -20.11 -15.49
CA VAL A 486 -8.18 -21.33 -15.01
C VAL A 486 -8.28 -21.46 -13.48
N LEU A 487 -8.24 -20.34 -12.76
CA LEU A 487 -8.39 -20.29 -11.31
C LEU A 487 -9.85 -20.29 -10.85
N GLY A 488 -10.82 -20.26 -11.78
CA GLY A 488 -12.26 -20.22 -11.48
C GLY A 488 -12.83 -18.81 -11.29
N TYR A 489 -12.18 -17.78 -11.84
CA TYR A 489 -12.60 -16.38 -11.71
C TYR A 489 -12.73 -15.67 -13.05
N ASN A 490 -13.75 -14.82 -13.18
CA ASN A 490 -13.89 -13.86 -14.28
C ASN A 490 -14.14 -12.47 -13.71
N TYR A 491 -13.43 -11.46 -14.24
CA TYR A 491 -13.52 -10.08 -13.78
C TYR A 491 -14.14 -9.21 -14.85
N ARG A 492 -15.14 -8.40 -14.48
CA ARG A 492 -15.73 -7.39 -15.36
C ARG A 492 -15.54 -5.99 -14.79
N PHE A 493 -15.15 -5.07 -15.65
CA PHE A 493 -14.88 -3.67 -15.32
C PHE A 493 -15.97 -2.80 -15.95
N VAL A 494 -16.87 -2.28 -15.12
CA VAL A 494 -18.11 -1.64 -15.61
C VAL A 494 -18.22 -0.20 -15.11
N SER A 495 -18.73 0.67 -15.98
CA SER A 495 -18.99 2.09 -15.67
C SER A 495 -20.34 2.31 -14.98
N GLU A 496 -21.27 1.39 -15.20
CA GLU A 496 -22.62 1.38 -14.64
C GLU A 496 -22.81 0.09 -13.84
N TYR A 497 -23.52 0.18 -12.71
CA TYR A 497 -23.75 -0.96 -11.86
C TYR A 497 -24.81 -1.89 -12.47
N SER A 498 -24.46 -3.17 -12.65
CA SER A 498 -25.33 -4.17 -13.26
C SER A 498 -26.31 -4.84 -12.29
N GLY A 499 -26.19 -4.58 -10.99
CA GLY A 499 -26.90 -5.33 -9.95
C GLY A 499 -26.18 -6.60 -9.47
N TYR A 500 -24.97 -6.89 -9.97
CA TYR A 500 -24.25 -8.10 -9.57
C TYR A 500 -23.80 -8.06 -8.09
N PRO A 501 -24.14 -9.05 -7.24
CA PRO A 501 -23.93 -8.95 -5.79
C PRO A 501 -22.46 -8.84 -5.35
N VAL A 502 -21.53 -9.49 -6.06
CA VAL A 502 -20.10 -9.47 -5.73
C VAL A 502 -19.40 -8.38 -6.55
N SER A 503 -19.83 -7.15 -6.32
CA SER A 503 -19.29 -5.94 -6.97
C SER A 503 -18.52 -5.08 -5.96
N LEU A 504 -17.38 -4.54 -6.37
CA LEU A 504 -16.56 -3.60 -5.59
C LEU A 504 -16.62 -2.20 -6.22
N VAL A 505 -16.75 -1.17 -5.39
CA VAL A 505 -16.66 0.23 -5.86
C VAL A 505 -15.20 0.65 -5.98
N LEU A 506 -14.83 1.20 -7.13
CA LEU A 506 -13.48 1.73 -7.37
C LEU A 506 -13.32 3.15 -6.84
N ASN A 507 -12.23 3.39 -6.11
CA ASN A 507 -11.81 4.71 -5.63
C ASN A 507 -12.88 5.46 -4.81
N SER A 508 -13.71 4.71 -4.10
CA SER A 508 -14.73 5.26 -3.20
C SER A 508 -15.05 4.32 -2.06
N VAL A 509 -15.07 4.87 -0.84
CA VAL A 509 -15.50 4.18 0.39
C VAL A 509 -17.02 4.14 0.55
N LYS A 510 -17.79 4.72 -0.39
CA LYS A 510 -19.26 4.73 -0.37
C LYS A 510 -19.80 3.49 -1.08
N PHE A 511 -19.63 2.33 -0.43
CA PHE A 511 -20.05 1.03 -0.97
C PHE A 511 -21.43 0.56 -0.45
N LEU A 512 -22.02 1.28 0.49
CA LEU A 512 -23.38 1.06 0.99
C LEU A 512 -24.16 2.37 0.86
N SER A 513 -25.28 2.32 0.14
CA SER A 513 -26.28 3.39 0.04
C SER A 513 -27.68 2.79 -0.01
N GLU A 514 -28.72 3.63 0.10
CA GLU A 514 -30.11 3.17 -0.01
C GLU A 514 -30.41 2.52 -1.38
N ASP A 515 -29.76 3.05 -2.43
CA ASP A 515 -29.95 2.58 -3.81
C ASP A 515 -29.07 1.38 -4.16
N ASN A 516 -27.86 1.27 -3.58
CA ASN A 516 -26.85 0.30 -4.02
C ASN A 516 -26.07 -0.31 -2.85
N LEU A 517 -26.02 -1.65 -2.81
CA LEU A 517 -25.33 -2.43 -1.78
C LEU A 517 -24.24 -3.30 -2.40
N PHE A 518 -23.03 -2.75 -2.50
CA PHE A 518 -21.87 -3.44 -3.04
C PHE A 518 -21.26 -4.39 -2.00
N ALA A 519 -20.38 -5.30 -2.42
CA ALA A 519 -19.67 -6.21 -1.52
C ALA A 519 -18.52 -5.52 -0.75
N GLY A 520 -18.03 -4.39 -1.26
CA GLY A 520 -16.89 -3.66 -0.70
C GLY A 520 -16.39 -2.54 -1.61
N PHE A 521 -15.16 -2.09 -1.36
CA PHE A 521 -14.48 -1.08 -2.17
C PHE A 521 -13.03 -1.45 -2.45
N ARG A 522 -12.43 -0.77 -3.43
CA ARG A 522 -11.03 -0.93 -3.80
C ARG A 522 -10.42 0.42 -4.17
N MET A 523 -9.33 0.79 -3.53
CA MET A 523 -8.57 2.00 -3.84
C MET A 523 -7.46 1.67 -4.83
N GLU A 524 -7.31 2.49 -5.86
CA GLU A 524 -6.33 2.30 -6.91
C GLU A 524 -5.67 3.60 -7.33
N SER A 525 -4.37 3.55 -7.53
CA SER A 525 -3.54 4.71 -7.86
C SER A 525 -3.53 5.08 -9.35
N PHE A 526 -4.25 4.34 -10.19
CA PHE A 526 -4.19 4.52 -11.64
C PHE A 526 -4.70 5.89 -12.05
N TYR A 527 -3.82 6.63 -12.70
CA TYR A 527 -4.11 7.89 -13.33
C TYR A 527 -3.37 7.99 -14.66
N SER A 528 -4.07 8.42 -15.71
CA SER A 528 -3.46 8.65 -17.02
C SER A 528 -4.25 9.71 -17.77
N PRO A 529 -3.60 10.76 -18.28
CA PRO A 529 -4.20 11.62 -19.25
C PRO A 529 -4.52 10.86 -20.53
N GLU A 530 -5.38 11.46 -21.35
CA GLU A 530 -5.55 11.03 -22.73
C GLU A 530 -4.31 11.40 -23.55
N GLY A 531 -3.96 10.56 -24.52
CA GLY A 531 -2.80 10.79 -25.40
C GLY A 531 -1.64 9.80 -25.22
N THR A 532 -0.49 10.21 -25.71
CA THR A 532 0.76 9.47 -25.90
C THR A 532 1.90 10.09 -25.10
N LEU A 533 3.08 9.45 -25.07
CA LEU A 533 4.28 10.05 -24.46
C LEU A 533 4.71 11.33 -25.16
N GLU A 534 4.41 11.44 -26.45
CA GLU A 534 4.68 12.64 -27.24
C GLU A 534 3.78 13.79 -26.78
N ASP A 535 2.51 13.52 -26.46
CA ASP A 535 1.60 14.53 -25.90
C ASP A 535 2.08 15.02 -24.52
N ILE A 536 2.50 14.08 -23.66
CA ILE A 536 3.11 14.40 -22.36
C ILE A 536 4.37 15.27 -22.56
N ALA A 537 5.23 14.95 -23.51
CA ALA A 537 6.42 15.75 -23.81
C ALA A 537 6.07 17.14 -24.36
N ASN A 538 5.04 17.24 -25.18
CA ASN A 538 4.57 18.51 -25.77
C ASN A 538 3.95 19.43 -24.72
N SER A 539 3.35 18.87 -23.66
CA SER A 539 2.85 19.63 -22.50
C SER A 539 3.94 20.23 -21.60
N SER A 540 5.22 19.90 -21.83
CA SER A 540 6.33 20.41 -21.03
C SER A 540 6.64 21.87 -21.25
N ASP A 541 7.02 22.55 -20.18
CA ASP A 541 7.51 23.92 -20.23
C ASP A 541 8.97 23.92 -20.71
N GLY A 542 9.29 24.83 -21.64
CA GLY A 542 10.59 24.87 -22.29
C GLY A 542 10.79 23.73 -23.28
N ILE A 543 11.86 22.95 -23.12
CA ILE A 543 12.13 21.81 -24.01
C ILE A 543 11.00 20.76 -23.93
N LYS A 544 10.60 20.22 -25.08
CA LYS A 544 9.49 19.28 -25.19
C LYS A 544 9.96 17.84 -24.97
N LYS A 545 10.09 17.45 -23.70
CA LYS A 545 10.59 16.14 -23.28
C LYS A 545 9.72 15.53 -22.19
N TRP A 546 9.57 14.22 -22.20
CA TRP A 546 9.02 13.53 -21.04
C TRP A 546 10.16 12.98 -20.16
N GLY A 547 9.82 12.53 -18.95
CA GLY A 547 10.74 11.87 -18.04
C GLY A 547 10.05 10.76 -17.25
N ALA A 548 10.86 10.03 -16.50
CA ALA A 548 10.41 8.96 -15.62
C ALA A 548 10.86 9.29 -14.18
N LEU A 549 9.90 9.25 -13.26
CA LEU A 549 10.11 9.36 -11.82
C LEU A 549 9.89 7.98 -11.20
N ARG A 550 10.88 7.54 -10.42
CA ARG A 550 10.78 6.32 -9.60
C ARG A 550 11.06 6.66 -8.15
N MET A 551 10.21 6.23 -7.23
CA MET A 551 10.39 6.46 -5.79
C MET A 551 10.10 5.18 -5.01
N ASP A 552 10.73 5.05 -3.85
CA ASP A 552 10.66 3.85 -3.01
C ASP A 552 10.98 4.17 -1.54
N VAL A 553 10.30 3.50 -0.61
CA VAL A 553 10.48 3.67 0.85
C VAL A 553 11.84 3.15 1.31
N ASP A 554 12.55 3.98 2.05
CA ASP A 554 13.85 3.63 2.59
C ASP A 554 13.76 2.65 3.76
N ASN A 555 14.58 1.61 3.71
CA ASN A 555 14.81 0.66 4.81
C ASN A 555 13.57 -0.13 5.22
N LEU A 556 12.62 -0.33 4.30
CA LEU A 556 11.37 -1.04 4.60
C LEU A 556 11.60 -2.41 5.23
N SER A 557 12.54 -3.20 4.70
CA SER A 557 12.89 -4.50 5.28
C SER A 557 13.39 -4.40 6.73
N THR A 558 14.18 -3.38 7.05
CA THR A 558 14.65 -3.13 8.42
C THR A 558 13.50 -2.66 9.31
N ILE A 559 12.61 -1.81 8.80
CA ILE A 559 11.42 -1.34 9.52
C ILE A 559 10.53 -2.52 9.92
N PHE A 560 10.25 -3.46 9.01
CA PHE A 560 9.41 -4.62 9.32
C PHE A 560 10.09 -5.64 10.24
N LYS A 561 11.42 -5.80 10.14
CA LYS A 561 12.17 -6.79 10.94
C LYS A 561 12.49 -6.30 12.35
N GLU A 562 12.97 -5.06 12.45
CA GLU A 562 13.58 -4.51 13.65
C GLU A 562 12.84 -3.26 14.15
N GLY A 563 12.15 -2.55 13.27
CA GLY A 563 11.55 -1.25 13.58
C GLY A 563 10.46 -1.31 14.65
N LEU A 564 9.75 -2.43 14.80
CA LEU A 564 8.80 -2.63 15.90
C LEU A 564 9.49 -3.12 17.20
N GLY A 565 10.81 -3.26 17.20
CA GLY A 565 11.62 -3.82 18.28
C GLY A 565 11.16 -5.22 18.66
N GLY A 566 11.17 -5.53 19.95
CA GLY A 566 10.61 -6.77 20.50
C GLY A 566 9.08 -6.93 20.37
N ASN A 567 8.37 -6.06 19.66
CA ASN A 567 6.89 -6.04 19.64
C ASN A 567 6.38 -6.20 18.21
N THR A 568 6.84 -7.24 17.52
CA THR A 568 6.40 -7.62 16.18
C THR A 568 5.21 -8.60 16.24
N SER A 569 3.96 -8.13 16.16
CA SER A 569 2.76 -8.98 16.09
C SER A 569 2.18 -9.02 14.69
N ILE A 570 1.38 -10.05 14.45
CA ILE A 570 0.54 -10.17 13.26
C ILE A 570 -0.29 -8.90 13.02
N SER A 571 -0.94 -8.36 14.04
CA SER A 571 -1.79 -7.17 13.94
C SER A 571 -1.01 -5.90 13.58
N ARG A 572 0.15 -5.67 14.23
CA ARG A 572 0.99 -4.49 13.97
C ARG A 572 1.62 -4.51 12.59
N ILE A 573 2.13 -5.67 12.17
CA ILE A 573 2.76 -5.82 10.85
C ILE A 573 1.72 -5.66 9.74
N ASN A 574 0.55 -6.27 9.89
CA ASN A 574 -0.54 -6.11 8.94
C ASN A 574 -1.00 -4.64 8.87
N MET A 575 -1.13 -3.97 10.02
CA MET A 575 -1.48 -2.55 10.08
C MET A 575 -0.46 -1.65 9.37
N LEU A 576 0.83 -1.86 9.65
CA LEU A 576 1.90 -1.09 9.01
C LEU A 576 1.90 -1.30 7.49
N SER A 577 1.80 -2.54 7.03
CA SER A 577 1.74 -2.89 5.60
C SER A 577 0.51 -2.31 4.91
N TYR A 578 -0.64 -2.36 5.57
CA TYR A 578 -1.90 -1.81 5.06
C TYR A 578 -1.81 -0.29 4.92
N LEU A 579 -1.36 0.43 5.95
CA LEU A 579 -1.30 1.90 5.93
C LEU A 579 -0.33 2.43 4.86
N LEU A 580 0.81 1.77 4.66
CA LEU A 580 1.72 2.11 3.55
C LEU A 580 1.03 1.90 2.20
N SER A 581 0.46 0.71 1.97
CA SER A 581 -0.24 0.41 0.71
C SER A 581 -1.39 1.37 0.44
N PHE A 582 -2.14 1.73 1.48
CA PHE A 582 -3.24 2.69 1.41
C PHE A 582 -2.75 4.09 0.99
N PHE A 583 -1.64 4.57 1.56
CA PHE A 583 -1.03 5.85 1.17
C PHE A 583 -0.70 5.87 -0.33
N PHE A 584 0.03 4.87 -0.82
CA PHE A 584 0.43 4.79 -2.23
C PHE A 584 -0.75 4.60 -3.18
N SER A 585 -1.84 3.97 -2.73
CA SER A 585 -3.04 3.74 -3.55
C SER A 585 -3.89 5.00 -3.69
N VAL A 586 -3.96 5.84 -2.66
CA VAL A 586 -4.87 7.01 -2.63
C VAL A 586 -4.13 8.32 -2.91
N GLN A 587 -3.00 8.58 -2.23
CA GLN A 587 -2.34 9.90 -2.29
C GLN A 587 -1.73 10.16 -3.67
N ILE A 588 -1.15 9.13 -4.29
CA ILE A 588 -0.50 9.28 -5.60
C ILE A 588 -1.52 9.63 -6.67
N LYS A 589 -2.72 9.02 -6.61
CA LYS A 589 -3.83 9.39 -7.50
C LYS A 589 -4.31 10.81 -7.24
N LYS A 590 -4.49 11.20 -5.97
CA LYS A 590 -4.90 12.57 -5.61
C LYS A 590 -3.94 13.60 -6.20
N ILE A 591 -2.63 13.43 -6.00
CA ILE A 591 -1.60 14.31 -6.55
C ILE A 591 -1.66 14.33 -8.08
N ALA A 592 -1.92 13.19 -8.72
CA ALA A 592 -1.99 13.11 -10.18
C ALA A 592 -3.24 13.79 -10.78
N GLU A 593 -4.35 13.82 -10.04
CA GLU A 593 -5.62 14.43 -10.46
C GLU A 593 -5.69 15.94 -10.19
N GLU A 594 -4.75 16.50 -9.44
CA GLU A 594 -4.67 17.95 -9.20
C GLU A 594 -4.58 18.72 -10.53
N GLU A 595 -5.24 19.89 -10.59
CA GLU A 595 -5.46 20.66 -11.82
C GLU A 595 -4.17 20.99 -12.58
N GLY A 596 -3.04 21.17 -11.88
CA GLY A 596 -1.72 21.40 -12.50
C GLY A 596 -1.05 20.16 -13.10
N ASN A 597 -1.48 18.95 -12.74
CA ASN A 597 -0.86 17.68 -13.08
C ASN A 597 -1.63 16.88 -14.14
N ARG A 598 -2.91 17.18 -14.32
CA ARG A 598 -3.90 16.35 -15.02
C ARG A 598 -3.43 15.85 -16.39
N ASP A 599 -2.90 16.73 -17.24
CA ASP A 599 -2.44 16.35 -18.59
C ASP A 599 -0.95 16.08 -18.70
N LYS A 600 -0.23 16.18 -17.58
CA LYS A 600 1.24 16.18 -17.55
C LYS A 600 1.83 14.89 -16.99
N ILE A 601 1.07 14.06 -16.27
CA ILE A 601 1.63 12.86 -15.63
C ILE A 601 0.75 11.61 -15.80
N CYS A 602 1.37 10.46 -15.95
CA CYS A 602 0.77 9.14 -16.00
C CYS A 602 1.36 8.27 -14.90
N VAL A 603 0.52 7.83 -13.97
CA VAL A 603 0.89 6.85 -12.94
C VAL A 603 0.83 5.46 -13.58
N VAL A 604 2.00 4.85 -13.83
CA VAL A 604 2.09 3.51 -14.42
C VAL A 604 1.80 2.46 -13.35
N TYR A 605 2.42 2.61 -12.18
CA TYR A 605 2.05 1.86 -10.99
C TYR A 605 2.41 2.66 -9.73
N SER A 606 1.68 2.39 -8.67
CA SER A 606 2.00 2.80 -7.30
C SER A 606 1.32 1.84 -6.35
N GLY A 607 2.09 1.11 -5.55
CA GLY A 607 1.54 0.10 -4.66
C GLY A 607 2.58 -0.52 -3.75
N GLY A 608 2.15 -0.91 -2.54
CA GLY A 608 3.06 -1.37 -1.50
C GLY A 608 3.92 -0.21 -0.98
N ASP A 609 5.11 -0.07 -1.53
CA ASP A 609 6.16 0.85 -1.08
C ASP A 609 6.93 1.57 -2.21
N ASP A 610 6.61 1.28 -3.48
CA ASP A 610 7.25 1.91 -4.63
C ASP A 610 6.25 2.45 -5.66
N LEU A 611 6.74 3.35 -6.51
CA LEU A 611 5.96 3.93 -7.60
C LEU A 611 6.83 4.19 -8.84
N PHE A 612 6.15 4.23 -9.98
CA PHE A 612 6.71 4.63 -11.26
C PHE A 612 5.74 5.54 -12.01
N ILE A 613 6.18 6.76 -12.28
CA ILE A 613 5.41 7.82 -12.94
C ILE A 613 6.14 8.24 -14.20
N LEU A 614 5.41 8.36 -15.30
CA LEU A 614 5.88 8.99 -16.53
C LEU A 614 5.24 10.37 -16.62
N GLY A 615 5.98 11.40 -17.00
CA GLY A 615 5.39 12.73 -17.04
C GLY A 615 6.24 13.78 -17.74
N SER A 616 5.68 14.98 -17.86
CA SER A 616 6.40 16.16 -18.32
C SER A 616 7.62 16.39 -17.45
N TRP A 617 8.80 16.49 -18.07
CA TRP A 617 10.05 16.67 -17.32
C TRP A 617 10.01 17.92 -16.43
N SER A 618 9.31 18.97 -16.87
CA SER A 618 9.22 20.25 -16.16
C SER A 618 8.44 20.12 -14.84
N TYR A 619 7.59 19.10 -14.72
CA TYR A 619 6.66 18.94 -13.60
C TYR A 619 7.06 17.82 -12.62
N LEU A 620 7.79 16.80 -13.08
CA LEU A 620 8.22 15.67 -12.24
C LEU A 620 8.93 16.05 -10.93
N PRO A 621 9.82 17.05 -10.88
CA PRO A 621 10.46 17.47 -9.62
C PRO A 621 9.45 17.95 -8.56
N TYR A 622 8.40 18.67 -8.98
CA TYR A 622 7.37 19.17 -8.08
C TYR A 622 6.48 18.04 -7.57
N VAL A 623 6.08 17.14 -8.47
CA VAL A 623 5.32 15.93 -8.10
C VAL A 623 6.10 15.09 -7.08
N ALA A 624 7.40 14.90 -7.29
CA ALA A 624 8.24 14.16 -6.35
C ALA A 624 8.31 14.83 -4.97
N VAL A 625 8.42 16.16 -4.91
CA VAL A 625 8.39 16.92 -3.66
C VAL A 625 7.04 16.80 -2.97
N SER A 626 5.92 16.96 -3.68
CA SER A 626 4.57 16.83 -3.12
C SER A 626 4.31 15.43 -2.55
N ILE A 627 4.77 14.39 -3.24
CA ILE A 627 4.69 13.00 -2.75
C ILE A 627 5.51 12.85 -1.47
N ASN A 628 6.76 13.34 -1.47
CA ASN A 628 7.62 13.24 -0.30
C ASN A 628 7.03 13.99 0.90
N ASP A 629 6.62 15.24 0.74
CA ASP A 629 6.09 16.06 1.83
C ASP A 629 4.81 15.43 2.42
N SER A 630 3.90 14.97 1.57
CA SER A 630 2.68 14.28 2.05
C SER A 630 2.99 12.95 2.74
N PHE A 631 3.98 12.17 2.25
CA PHE A 631 4.41 10.94 2.89
C PHE A 631 5.04 11.21 4.26
N ARG A 632 5.89 12.24 4.36
CA ARG A 632 6.54 12.67 5.60
C ARG A 632 5.51 13.01 6.67
N ASP A 633 4.43 13.71 6.32
CA ASP A 633 3.33 13.97 7.25
C ASP A 633 2.61 12.69 7.66
N PHE A 634 2.29 11.83 6.68
CA PHE A 634 1.56 10.59 6.91
C PHE A 634 2.31 9.63 7.87
N VAL A 635 3.63 9.56 7.74
CA VAL A 635 4.50 8.74 8.62
C VAL A 635 4.95 9.50 9.87
N SER A 636 4.20 10.51 10.31
CA SER A 636 4.42 11.23 11.57
C SER A 636 5.80 11.91 11.66
N GLN A 637 6.30 12.39 10.52
CA GLN A 637 7.62 13.02 10.38
C GLN A 637 8.78 12.14 10.90
N HIS A 638 8.60 10.81 10.91
CA HIS A 638 9.56 9.89 11.51
C HIS A 638 10.92 9.93 10.78
N PRO A 639 12.04 10.21 11.46
CA PRO A 639 13.33 10.53 10.81
C PRO A 639 13.95 9.39 9.98
N ARG A 640 13.52 8.14 10.22
CA ARG A 640 14.04 6.94 9.51
C ARG A 640 13.06 6.29 8.54
N ILE A 641 11.84 6.82 8.43
CA ILE A 641 10.86 6.37 7.43
C ILE A 641 10.80 7.47 6.39
N THR A 642 11.53 7.29 5.31
CA THR A 642 11.79 8.31 4.30
C THR A 642 11.60 7.74 2.91
N LEU A 643 11.50 8.62 1.92
CA LEU A 643 11.47 8.25 0.52
C LEU A 643 12.79 8.63 -0.15
N SER A 644 13.25 7.74 -1.03
CA SER A 644 14.26 8.09 -2.01
C SER A 644 13.66 8.05 -3.42
N GLY A 645 14.14 8.93 -4.29
CA GLY A 645 13.63 9.09 -5.65
C GLY A 645 14.72 9.24 -6.71
N GLY A 646 14.38 8.95 -7.96
CA GLY A 646 15.23 9.22 -9.12
C GLY A 646 14.38 9.73 -10.29
N ILE A 647 14.83 10.84 -10.90
CA ILE A 647 14.21 11.40 -12.10
C ILE A 647 15.18 11.25 -13.27
N TYR A 648 14.72 10.58 -14.32
CA TYR A 648 15.42 10.50 -15.60
C TYR A 648 14.65 11.26 -16.68
N LEU A 649 15.36 12.02 -17.50
CA LEU A 649 14.78 12.75 -18.64
C LEU A 649 15.06 11.97 -19.92
N ALA A 650 14.01 11.68 -20.68
CA ALA A 650 14.16 11.03 -21.96
C ALA A 650 14.98 11.92 -22.92
N PRO A 651 15.96 11.38 -23.67
CA PRO A 651 16.74 12.18 -24.61
C PRO A 651 15.88 12.70 -25.77
N ASP A 652 14.83 11.98 -26.16
CA ASP A 652 13.91 12.30 -27.26
C ASP A 652 12.46 11.88 -26.94
N LYS A 653 11.47 12.46 -27.65
CA LYS A 653 10.04 12.13 -27.50
C LYS A 653 9.75 10.64 -27.76
N LYS A 654 10.47 10.01 -28.71
CA LYS A 654 10.30 8.60 -29.10
C LYS A 654 11.19 7.63 -28.34
N PHE A 655 11.86 8.08 -27.27
CA PHE A 655 12.75 7.22 -26.51
C PHE A 655 12.01 5.99 -25.93
N PRO A 656 12.61 4.79 -25.89
CA PRO A 656 11.92 3.60 -25.39
C PRO A 656 11.66 3.65 -23.87
N VAL A 657 10.45 3.25 -23.44
CA VAL A 657 10.06 3.28 -22.02
C VAL A 657 10.93 2.35 -21.18
N TYR A 658 11.27 1.16 -21.69
CA TYR A 658 12.12 0.21 -20.96
C TYR A 658 13.48 0.80 -20.59
N GLN A 659 14.06 1.62 -21.49
CA GLN A 659 15.33 2.29 -21.22
C GLN A 659 15.12 3.36 -20.16
N ALA A 660 14.10 4.21 -20.28
CA ALA A 660 13.83 5.24 -19.28
C ALA A 660 13.53 4.67 -17.88
N ALA A 661 12.84 3.52 -17.81
CA ALA A 661 12.59 2.82 -16.56
C ALA A 661 13.88 2.25 -15.94
N ARG A 662 14.79 1.72 -16.77
CA ARG A 662 16.11 1.28 -16.32
C ARG A 662 16.94 2.45 -15.80
N GLU A 663 17.02 3.52 -16.57
CA GLU A 663 17.82 4.69 -16.21
C GLU A 663 17.27 5.39 -14.95
N SER A 664 15.95 5.57 -14.80
CA SER A 664 15.37 6.11 -13.56
C SER A 664 15.58 5.18 -12.35
N GLY A 665 15.65 3.86 -12.59
CA GLY A 665 16.08 2.88 -11.59
C GLY A 665 17.53 3.08 -11.14
N GLU A 666 18.45 3.38 -12.06
CA GLU A 666 19.83 3.75 -11.72
C GLU A 666 19.91 5.08 -10.97
N GLU A 667 19.10 6.08 -11.36
CA GLU A 667 19.01 7.35 -10.62
C GLU A 667 18.50 7.15 -9.18
N LEU A 668 17.50 6.27 -8.98
CA LEU A 668 17.03 5.87 -7.64
C LEU A 668 18.13 5.15 -6.85
N LYS A 669 18.90 4.25 -7.48
CA LYS A 669 20.04 3.58 -6.81
C LYS A 669 21.10 4.59 -6.36
N LYS A 670 21.37 5.63 -7.17
CA LYS A 670 22.28 6.73 -6.76
C LYS A 670 21.75 7.45 -5.53
N ALA A 671 20.45 7.75 -5.45
CA ALA A 671 19.83 8.40 -4.29
C ALA A 671 19.90 7.51 -3.03
N LYS A 672 19.79 6.19 -3.21
CA LYS A 672 19.91 5.21 -2.12
C LYS A 672 21.35 4.88 -1.71
N LYS A 673 22.37 5.46 -2.36
CA LYS A 673 23.78 5.23 -2.02
C LYS A 673 24.19 6.07 -0.80
N GLY A 674 24.72 5.42 0.23
CA GLY A 674 25.12 6.09 1.47
C GLY A 674 23.90 6.47 2.31
N ILE A 675 23.85 7.73 2.77
CA ILE A 675 22.68 8.27 3.49
C ILE A 675 21.54 8.45 2.48
N LYS A 676 20.42 7.74 2.70
CA LYS A 676 19.17 7.77 1.91
C LYS A 676 18.38 9.07 2.15
N ASN A 677 17.07 9.09 1.92
CA ASN A 677 16.21 10.29 2.01
C ASN A 677 16.61 11.39 1.01
N LYS A 678 16.76 11.00 -0.26
CA LYS A 678 17.29 11.85 -1.33
C LYS A 678 16.54 11.66 -2.62
N ILE A 679 16.67 12.65 -3.50
CA ILE A 679 16.23 12.55 -4.88
C ILE A 679 17.40 12.82 -5.82
N THR A 680 17.60 11.96 -6.80
CA THR A 680 18.55 12.23 -7.88
C THR A 680 17.86 12.99 -9.00
N PHE A 681 18.37 14.18 -9.32
CA PHE A 681 17.89 15.02 -10.42
C PHE A 681 19.08 15.57 -11.21
N PHE A 682 19.02 15.47 -12.54
CA PHE A 682 20.15 15.72 -13.44
C PHE A 682 21.44 15.00 -13.02
N GLU A 683 21.32 13.70 -12.72
CA GLU A 683 22.43 12.80 -12.35
C GLU A 683 23.09 13.10 -11.00
N THR A 684 22.60 14.12 -10.27
CA THR A 684 23.15 14.53 -8.96
C THR A 684 22.18 14.18 -7.83
N PRO A 685 22.61 13.37 -6.83
CA PRO A 685 21.82 13.11 -5.63
C PRO A 685 21.71 14.36 -4.76
N LEU A 686 20.48 14.74 -4.43
CA LEU A 686 20.14 15.91 -3.63
C LEU A 686 19.31 15.52 -2.41
N LEU A 687 19.50 16.21 -1.29
CA LEU A 687 18.51 16.20 -0.22
C LEU A 687 17.21 16.87 -0.71
N TRP A 688 16.07 16.47 -0.15
CA TRP A 688 14.78 17.05 -0.51
C TRP A 688 14.73 18.58 -0.31
N GLU A 689 15.28 19.07 0.80
CA GLU A 689 15.37 20.51 1.08
C GLU A 689 16.32 21.23 0.11
N GLU A 690 17.42 20.60 -0.30
CA GLU A 690 18.30 21.15 -1.33
C GLU A 690 17.57 21.31 -2.67
N LEU A 691 16.76 20.33 -3.07
CA LEU A 691 15.95 20.44 -4.29
C LEU A 691 14.93 21.60 -4.18
N LYS A 692 14.28 21.78 -3.03
CA LYS A 692 13.35 22.91 -2.79
C LYS A 692 14.07 24.26 -2.87
N GLU A 693 15.25 24.38 -2.27
CA GLU A 693 16.09 25.58 -2.39
C GLU A 693 16.49 25.86 -3.85
N LEU A 694 16.98 24.84 -4.56
CA LEU A 694 17.38 24.97 -5.96
C LEU A 694 16.18 25.31 -6.86
N SER A 695 14.97 24.84 -6.53
CA SER A 695 13.75 25.26 -7.24
C SER A 695 13.53 26.76 -7.13
N LYS A 696 13.62 27.34 -5.92
CA LYS A 696 13.46 28.79 -5.71
C LYS A 696 14.47 29.60 -6.51
N ILE A 697 15.74 29.15 -6.51
CA ILE A 697 16.80 29.80 -7.29
C ILE A 697 16.50 29.73 -8.79
N LYS A 698 16.06 28.55 -9.28
CA LYS A 698 15.65 28.38 -10.67
C LYS A 698 14.47 29.28 -11.02
N ASP A 699 13.45 29.40 -10.17
CA ASP A 699 12.27 30.25 -10.42
C ASP A 699 12.69 31.71 -10.58
N LYS A 700 13.62 32.18 -9.75
CA LYS A 700 14.22 33.51 -9.89
C LYS A 700 14.97 33.69 -11.22
N ILE A 701 15.79 32.72 -11.62
CA ILE A 701 16.50 32.77 -12.91
C ILE A 701 15.51 32.80 -14.08
N VAL A 702 14.45 31.99 -14.02
CA VAL A 702 13.39 31.94 -15.03
C VAL A 702 12.67 33.28 -15.11
N GLY A 703 12.23 33.85 -13.98
CA GLY A 703 11.56 35.15 -13.94
C GLY A 703 12.41 36.30 -14.49
N LEU A 704 13.73 36.26 -14.31
CA LEU A 704 14.63 37.24 -14.93
C LEU A 704 14.71 37.09 -16.45
N ILE A 705 14.73 35.87 -16.98
CA ILE A 705 14.91 35.58 -18.42
C ILE A 705 13.59 35.61 -19.20
N LYS A 706 12.47 35.29 -18.55
CA LYS A 706 11.10 35.28 -19.07
C LYS A 706 10.16 35.90 -18.01
N PRO A 707 10.20 37.23 -17.82
CA PRO A 707 9.31 37.89 -16.87
C PRO A 707 7.85 37.74 -17.31
N GLU A 708 6.96 37.61 -16.33
CA GLU A 708 5.51 37.64 -16.59
C GLU A 708 5.07 39.08 -16.95
N LYS A 709 3.96 39.22 -17.68
CA LYS A 709 3.51 40.53 -18.19
C LYS A 709 3.17 41.57 -17.11
N ASP A 710 2.95 41.13 -15.85
CA ASP A 710 2.57 41.98 -14.72
C ASP A 710 3.68 42.11 -13.65
N ASP A 711 4.89 41.58 -13.89
CA ASP A 711 6.02 41.73 -12.97
C ASP A 711 6.65 43.13 -13.06
N ALA A 712 7.06 43.69 -11.91
CA ALA A 712 7.69 45.01 -11.81
C ALA A 712 9.01 45.16 -12.61
N LEU A 713 9.54 44.06 -13.14
CA LEU A 713 10.67 44.02 -14.06
C LEU A 713 10.14 44.09 -15.51
N ASP A 714 9.88 45.31 -15.96
CA ASP A 714 9.42 45.67 -17.33
C ASP A 714 10.39 45.25 -18.46
N THR A 715 11.49 44.54 -18.15
CA THR A 715 12.59 44.27 -19.10
C THR A 715 13.22 42.89 -18.93
N LYS A 716 13.08 42.06 -19.97
CA LYS A 716 13.65 40.71 -20.12
C LYS A 716 15.18 40.68 -20.05
N MET A 717 15.78 39.95 -19.09
CA MET A 717 17.23 39.72 -19.08
C MET A 717 17.67 38.72 -20.16
N PRO A 718 18.89 38.87 -20.72
CA PRO A 718 19.40 37.98 -21.75
C PRO A 718 19.84 36.65 -21.15
N ARG A 719 19.82 35.61 -21.98
CA ARG A 719 20.37 34.27 -21.63
C ARG A 719 21.88 34.29 -21.33
N ALA A 720 22.59 35.41 -21.55
CA ALA A 720 23.98 35.57 -21.16
C ALA A 720 24.22 35.30 -19.66
N LEU A 721 23.21 35.54 -18.81
CA LEU A 721 23.23 35.15 -17.39
C LEU A 721 23.55 33.65 -17.20
N LEU A 722 22.88 32.77 -17.96
CA LEU A 722 23.10 31.33 -17.90
C LEU A 722 24.55 30.97 -18.28
N THR A 723 25.06 31.57 -19.35
CA THR A 723 26.45 31.36 -19.81
C THR A 723 27.46 31.73 -18.73
N MET A 724 27.23 32.85 -18.02
CA MET A 724 28.10 33.30 -16.94
C MET A 724 28.09 32.33 -15.76
N LEU A 725 26.92 31.84 -15.37
CA LEU A 725 26.78 30.84 -14.30
C LEU A 725 27.42 29.50 -14.68
N TYR A 726 27.18 28.99 -15.89
CA TYR A 726 27.85 27.78 -16.39
C TYR A 726 29.36 27.92 -16.46
N SER A 727 29.88 29.08 -16.89
CA SER A 727 31.33 29.32 -16.92
C SER A 727 31.94 29.29 -15.52
N SER A 728 31.22 29.82 -14.53
CA SER A 728 31.67 29.87 -13.14
C SER A 728 31.67 28.47 -12.52
N TRP A 729 30.66 27.66 -12.84
CA TRP A 729 30.63 26.25 -12.47
C TRP A 729 31.75 25.44 -13.14
N LYS A 730 32.03 25.67 -14.42
CA LYS A 730 33.16 25.04 -15.12
C LYS A 730 34.49 25.41 -14.47
N ASP A 731 34.68 26.67 -14.06
CA ASP A 731 35.86 27.09 -13.30
C ASP A 731 35.97 26.33 -11.96
N LYS A 732 34.85 26.09 -11.25
CA LYS A 732 34.82 25.26 -10.03
C LYS A 732 35.30 23.83 -10.30
N LEU A 733 34.79 23.17 -11.35
CA LEU A 733 35.24 21.82 -11.74
C LEU A 733 36.73 21.78 -12.10
N LEU A 734 37.27 22.82 -12.74
CA LEU A 734 38.69 22.90 -13.05
C LEU A 734 39.57 23.01 -11.79
N ILE A 735 39.08 23.65 -10.72
CA ILE A 735 39.76 23.71 -9.41
C ILE A 735 39.77 22.33 -8.76
N GLU A 736 38.61 21.65 -8.73
CA GLU A 736 38.50 20.29 -8.18
C GLU A 736 39.41 19.29 -8.93
N GLN A 737 39.55 19.48 -10.24
CA GLN A 737 40.48 18.72 -11.09
C GLN A 737 41.95 19.22 -11.01
N LYS A 738 42.26 20.19 -10.14
CA LYS A 738 43.59 20.79 -9.96
C LYS A 738 44.21 21.39 -11.25
N LYS A 739 43.38 21.77 -12.22
CA LYS A 739 43.81 22.40 -13.48
C LYS A 739 44.03 23.91 -13.35
N ILE A 740 43.38 24.54 -12.37
CA ILE A 740 43.61 25.94 -11.99
C ILE A 740 43.73 26.03 -10.47
N SER A 741 44.49 27.03 -9.99
CA SER A 741 44.86 27.16 -8.58
C SER A 741 43.97 28.11 -7.75
N MET A 742 43.09 28.88 -8.40
CA MET A 742 42.33 29.94 -7.73
C MET A 742 40.90 30.04 -8.26
N SER A 743 39.93 30.16 -7.35
CA SER A 743 38.53 30.47 -7.65
C SER A 743 38.42 31.82 -8.33
N ARG A 744 37.84 31.86 -9.53
CA ARG A 744 37.68 33.09 -10.32
C ARG A 744 36.32 33.75 -10.11
N ILE A 745 35.75 33.61 -8.91
CA ILE A 745 34.41 34.09 -8.56
C ILE A 745 34.22 35.60 -8.83
N TRP A 746 35.29 36.39 -8.77
CA TRP A 746 35.26 37.82 -9.08
C TRP A 746 34.80 38.10 -10.53
N ARG A 747 35.00 37.17 -11.46
CA ARG A 747 34.49 37.28 -12.85
C ARG A 747 32.96 37.23 -12.87
N LEU A 748 32.38 36.36 -12.05
CA LEU A 748 30.92 36.26 -11.89
C LEU A 748 30.37 37.55 -11.27
N LEU A 749 30.95 38.00 -10.15
CA LEU A 749 30.54 39.24 -9.48
C LEU A 749 30.60 40.45 -10.41
N TYR A 750 31.71 40.63 -11.11
CA TYR A 750 31.89 41.71 -12.09
C TYR A 750 30.88 41.62 -13.23
N GLY A 751 30.69 40.40 -13.75
CA GLY A 751 29.73 40.13 -14.80
C GLY A 751 28.30 40.47 -14.37
N LEU A 752 27.85 39.97 -13.22
CA LEU A 752 26.50 40.19 -12.69
C LEU A 752 26.23 41.69 -12.53
N ARG A 753 27.17 42.43 -11.92
CA ARG A 753 27.06 43.89 -11.78
C ARG A 753 26.93 44.59 -13.14
N ARG A 754 27.73 44.21 -14.14
CA ARG A 754 27.61 44.79 -15.49
C ARG A 754 26.31 44.42 -16.18
N LEU A 755 25.82 43.20 -15.96
CA LEU A 755 24.53 42.76 -16.50
C LEU A 755 23.42 43.63 -15.89
N VAL A 756 23.30 43.64 -14.57
CA VAL A 756 22.27 44.41 -13.84
C VAL A 756 22.29 45.90 -14.24
N ASN A 757 23.46 46.53 -14.31
CA ASN A 757 23.59 47.94 -14.70
C ASN A 757 23.11 48.24 -16.13
N ARG A 758 23.16 47.27 -17.04
CA ARG A 758 22.64 47.44 -18.41
C ARG A 758 21.12 47.35 -18.50
N TYR A 759 20.48 46.64 -17.57
CA TYR A 759 19.06 46.27 -17.67
C TYR A 759 18.14 47.07 -16.75
N LEU A 760 18.62 47.45 -15.57
CA LEU A 760 17.87 48.35 -14.69
C LEU A 760 18.34 49.79 -14.90
N LYS A 761 17.42 50.76 -14.83
CA LYS A 761 17.73 52.20 -14.96
C LYS A 761 17.89 52.90 -13.60
N ASP A 762 17.15 52.44 -12.61
CA ASP A 762 17.15 52.95 -11.24
C ASP A 762 18.30 52.35 -10.39
N ASP A 763 19.00 53.18 -9.63
CA ASP A 763 20.19 52.79 -8.86
C ASP A 763 19.84 51.97 -7.60
N GLU A 764 18.70 52.22 -6.96
CA GLU A 764 18.27 51.47 -5.78
C GLU A 764 17.92 50.02 -6.16
N SER A 765 17.14 49.85 -7.22
CA SER A 765 16.77 48.55 -7.79
C SER A 765 17.99 47.77 -8.31
N ARG A 766 18.97 48.46 -8.91
CA ARG A 766 20.25 47.85 -9.33
C ARG A 766 21.01 47.27 -8.15
N MET A 767 21.19 48.07 -7.09
CA MET A 767 21.94 47.64 -5.91
C MET A 767 21.25 46.48 -5.23
N LYS A 768 19.93 46.55 -5.09
CA LYS A 768 19.11 45.48 -4.51
C LYS A 768 19.23 44.18 -5.30
N LEU A 769 18.93 44.18 -6.60
CA LEU A 769 18.99 42.96 -7.42
C LEU A 769 20.42 42.38 -7.51
N ALA A 770 21.44 43.24 -7.61
CA ALA A 770 22.83 42.77 -7.65
C ALA A 770 23.25 42.09 -6.33
N GLN A 771 22.81 42.63 -5.19
CA GLN A 771 23.06 42.04 -3.88
C GLN A 771 22.31 40.73 -3.73
N GLU A 772 21.03 40.68 -4.11
CA GLU A 772 20.25 39.44 -4.06
C GLU A 772 20.85 38.34 -4.94
N LEU A 773 21.22 38.63 -6.20
CA LEU A 773 21.84 37.63 -7.08
C LEU A 773 23.19 37.15 -6.56
N ARG A 774 23.92 38.02 -5.86
CA ARG A 774 25.15 37.62 -5.17
C ARG A 774 24.84 36.62 -4.06
N ASP A 775 23.86 36.92 -3.21
CA ASP A 775 23.53 36.10 -2.05
C ASP A 775 22.90 34.75 -2.46
N ASP A 776 22.16 34.73 -3.58
CA ASP A 776 21.56 33.50 -4.13
C ASP A 776 22.60 32.56 -4.76
N PHE A 777 23.61 33.11 -5.43
CA PHE A 777 24.56 32.33 -6.24
C PHE A 777 25.91 32.08 -5.55
N ILE A 778 26.27 32.89 -4.55
CA ILE A 778 27.61 32.92 -3.97
C ILE A 778 27.52 32.83 -2.44
N VAL A 779 28.21 31.85 -1.86
CA VAL A 779 28.35 31.68 -0.41
C VAL A 779 29.84 31.58 -0.08
N ASN A 780 30.32 32.36 0.88
CA ASN A 780 31.74 32.38 1.30
C ASN A 780 32.74 32.58 0.14
N LEU A 781 32.40 33.44 -0.83
CA LEU A 781 33.21 33.68 -2.05
C LEU A 781 33.38 32.43 -2.94
N GLU A 782 32.50 31.45 -2.82
CA GLU A 782 32.41 30.29 -3.68
C GLU A 782 31.02 30.18 -4.31
N LEU A 783 30.93 29.46 -5.44
CA LEU A 783 29.65 29.18 -6.06
C LEU A 783 28.83 28.27 -5.14
N LYS A 784 27.56 28.64 -4.90
CA LYS A 784 26.63 27.84 -4.10
C LYS A 784 26.63 26.39 -4.60
N GLN A 785 26.62 25.44 -3.66
CA GLN A 785 26.66 24.02 -3.97
C GLN A 785 25.48 23.63 -4.88
N ASN A 786 25.75 22.78 -5.88
CA ASN A 786 24.77 22.28 -6.84
C ASN A 786 24.01 23.37 -7.65
N LEU A 787 24.50 24.62 -7.68
CA LEU A 787 23.85 25.71 -8.41
C LEU A 787 23.70 25.40 -9.91
N ASP A 788 24.59 24.58 -10.48
CA ASP A 788 24.51 24.11 -11.86
C ASP A 788 23.21 23.38 -12.19
N ILE A 789 22.60 22.71 -11.21
CA ILE A 789 21.31 22.05 -11.37
C ILE A 789 20.20 23.09 -11.57
N ALA A 790 20.14 24.12 -10.73
CA ALA A 790 19.17 25.21 -10.88
C ALA A 790 19.37 25.95 -12.21
N VAL A 791 20.62 26.19 -12.61
CA VAL A 791 20.97 26.83 -13.90
C VAL A 791 20.54 25.96 -15.07
N ARG A 792 20.82 24.65 -15.05
CA ARG A 792 20.41 23.69 -16.08
C ARG A 792 18.90 23.56 -16.17
N TRP A 793 18.23 23.55 -15.04
CA TRP A 793 16.77 23.53 -14.96
C TRP A 793 16.17 24.78 -15.60
N ALA A 794 16.64 25.98 -15.22
CA ALA A 794 16.20 27.23 -15.82
C ALA A 794 16.52 27.34 -17.31
N ASP A 795 17.71 26.88 -17.73
CA ASP A 795 18.11 26.82 -19.14
C ASP A 795 17.12 25.99 -19.96
N TYR A 796 16.76 24.79 -19.46
CA TYR A 796 15.83 23.89 -20.13
C TYR A 796 14.40 24.44 -20.16
N LEU A 797 13.91 25.08 -19.09
CA LEU A 797 12.56 25.69 -19.05
C LEU A 797 12.44 26.91 -19.97
N THR A 798 13.52 27.67 -20.14
CA THR A 798 13.47 28.90 -20.94
C THR A 798 13.82 28.67 -22.41
N ARG A 799 14.30 27.48 -22.78
CA ARG A 799 14.71 27.16 -24.15
C ARG A 799 13.49 26.94 -25.04
N GLU A 800 13.40 27.70 -26.13
CA GLU A 800 12.36 27.55 -27.16
C GLU A 800 12.82 26.52 -28.20
N GLU A 801 11.90 25.68 -28.68
CA GLU A 801 12.17 24.86 -29.88
C GLU A 801 12.47 25.80 -31.05
N LYS A 802 13.55 25.52 -31.77
CA LYS A 802 13.94 26.27 -32.97
C LYS A 802 13.21 25.74 -34.19
#